data_AF-A0AAN6MKC3-F1
#
_entry.id   AF-A0AAN6MKC3-F1
#
_cell.length_a   1.000
_cell.length_b   1.000
_cell.length_c   1.000
_cell.angle_alpha   90.00
_cell.angle_beta   90.00
_cell.angle_gamma   90.00
#
_symmetry.space_group_name_H-M   'P 1'
#
loop_
_entity.id
_entity.type
_entity.pdbx_description
1 polymer ?
#
loop_
_entity_poly.entity_id
_entity_poly.type
_entity_poly.pdbx_seq_one_letter_code
_entity_poly.pdbx_strand_id
1 'polypeptide(L)'
;MSVPQSSADPPPAGDVELVTDRLEAPSLDDRSYRVIRLPNQLEALIVHDPKTDKASAAMDVNVGSFSDEDDMPGMAHAVEHLLFMGNKKYPVENAYHQYISGHSGLTNAYTAPTSTNYHFEVSAKASNEEEPSATNPSPLLGGLERFAQFFIAPLFLENTLDRELRAVDSENKKNLQSDQWRLHQLKKSLTNTKHPFCHFSTGNLETLKTLPEGKGVNVRDKFIEFYEKHYSANRMKLCVLGREPLDVLQAWVVEHFSPVENKNLPPNRWENEVPFTEAELGTQIFAKPVMDTRELTITFPFIEQDHLYDSQPSRYISHLIGHEGPGSIMSYIKSKGWANGLYAGSFPVSPGTPELFECTITLTEEGLKNYKEVVKVVFEYIALLRETEPQEWIFEEQKGLAEVNFRFREKTQSYRFTSKLSSVMQKPLPRECLLSGYSLLRKFEPELIKEGLACLRPDNFRMTIVSRDFPGTWENKEKWYGTEYTLQPIPADLMDGVNKAAASGPDTRTAKLHLPHKNEFVPTKLEVEKKEVKEPALAPRIVRKDALVRTWFKKDDTFWVPKATLIISCRSPASTASAAGRVKSRLFTDLVKDALEEFSYDAELAGLEYAVTLDSRGLYIEVSGYNDKLPVLLQHVLLTTRDLEIRDDRFAIIKERISRGYRNWELASPWNQIGDYMTWLTMDQSYVVEEFEAELPHITPEALRVFQKELLSQMHMEVLAHGNMYKEDALRLTDMIESTLKPRVLPQAQWKIRRGLVLPPGSNYIWKKQLKDPANVNHCIQYFLHVGSRGDYDVRAKVLLLDQIVHEPCFNQLRTKEQLGYIVYSGTWTSVTQYGFYFVIQSEKTAPYLETRIEEFLKTVATTLEEMSEAEFESNKRSIMDKRLERLKYMEQESNRHWTHIHSEFYAFDNAPQDAAHIKPLTKADMIAFFNHYIHPSSPSRAKLAVYLEAQAKSDVSTKEISELIKTLDLDASTAARAAAALQARLTAAGHDVDKEIEGLREYLLHDLKVAEGRIETVAEAWRKIHAEHGPGNGVVKEGGEPPSANGTRPVLVEDVRAFRASLPASGGASPVRDLSEYEDLGAKL
;
A
#
# COMPACT_ATOMS: atom_id res chain seq x y z
N MET A 1 -24.38 -42.59 29.81
CA MET A 1 -25.50 -42.87 28.90
C MET A 1 -25.00 -42.61 27.49
N SER A 2 -25.07 -43.63 26.63
CA SER A 2 -24.55 -43.66 25.26
C SER A 2 -25.34 -42.70 24.35
N VAL A 3 -24.65 -41.72 23.79
CA VAL A 3 -25.17 -40.79 22.77
C VAL A 3 -24.74 -41.33 21.39
N PRO A 4 -25.65 -41.46 20.40
CA PRO A 4 -25.37 -42.17 19.16
C PRO A 4 -24.49 -41.35 18.21
N GLN A 5 -23.53 -42.03 17.58
CA GLN A 5 -22.81 -41.54 16.40
C GLN A 5 -23.80 -41.37 15.24
N SER A 6 -24.10 -40.11 14.92
CA SER A 6 -24.71 -39.74 13.63
C SER A 6 -23.58 -39.62 12.62
N SER A 7 -23.39 -40.67 11.81
CA SER A 7 -22.76 -40.56 10.50
C SER A 7 -23.80 -39.98 9.55
N ALA A 8 -23.79 -38.66 9.40
CA ALA A 8 -24.51 -38.03 8.30
C ALA A 8 -23.76 -38.38 7.00
N ASP A 9 -24.36 -39.24 6.19
CA ASP A 9 -23.96 -39.41 4.79
C ASP A 9 -24.01 -38.03 4.09
N PRO A 10 -23.07 -37.73 3.18
CA PRO A 10 -23.12 -36.49 2.42
C PRO A 10 -24.42 -36.42 1.61
N PRO A 11 -25.03 -35.22 1.47
CA PRO A 11 -26.22 -35.07 0.64
C PRO A 11 -25.90 -35.50 -0.79
N PRO A 12 -26.86 -36.08 -1.53
CA PRO A 12 -26.65 -36.46 -2.92
C PRO A 12 -26.21 -35.23 -3.72
N ALA A 13 -25.16 -35.37 -4.52
CA ALA A 13 -24.67 -34.33 -5.41
C ALA A 13 -25.82 -33.90 -6.34
N GLY A 14 -26.43 -32.75 -6.06
CA GLY A 14 -27.24 -32.06 -7.04
C GLY A 14 -26.35 -31.72 -8.23
N ASP A 15 -26.91 -31.71 -9.44
CA ASP A 15 -26.15 -31.38 -10.65
C ASP A 15 -25.58 -29.95 -10.54
N VAL A 16 -24.27 -29.83 -10.79
CA VAL A 16 -23.58 -28.53 -10.88
C VAL A 16 -24.06 -27.82 -12.14
N GLU A 17 -24.56 -26.58 -12.01
CA GLU A 17 -25.02 -25.79 -13.14
C GLU A 17 -23.81 -25.12 -13.83
N LEU A 18 -23.65 -25.37 -15.14
CA LEU A 18 -22.74 -24.58 -15.97
C LEU A 18 -23.42 -23.25 -16.31
N VAL A 19 -22.91 -22.14 -15.76
CA VAL A 19 -23.45 -20.79 -16.02
C VAL A 19 -22.93 -20.28 -17.36
N THR A 20 -21.61 -20.36 -17.58
CA THR A 20 -20.98 -20.05 -18.87
C THR A 20 -19.55 -20.62 -18.93
N ASP A 21 -19.09 -20.96 -20.12
CA ASP A 21 -17.70 -21.36 -20.42
C ASP A 21 -16.96 -20.33 -21.30
N ARG A 22 -17.59 -19.17 -21.54
CA ARG A 22 -17.06 -18.14 -22.43
C ARG A 22 -17.04 -16.80 -21.72
N LEU A 23 -15.84 -16.23 -21.58
CA LEU A 23 -15.65 -14.85 -21.16
C LEU A 23 -15.14 -14.01 -22.33
N GLU A 24 -15.61 -12.77 -22.42
CA GLU A 24 -15.00 -11.74 -23.25
C GLU A 24 -13.64 -11.40 -22.63
N ALA A 25 -12.56 -11.89 -23.24
CA ALA A 25 -11.19 -11.81 -22.71
C ALA A 25 -10.27 -10.94 -23.59
N PRO A 26 -9.19 -10.37 -23.02
CA PRO A 26 -8.13 -9.71 -23.78
C PRO A 26 -7.52 -10.61 -24.86
N SER A 27 -6.98 -10.03 -25.94
CA SER A 27 -6.35 -10.81 -27.01
C SER A 27 -5.06 -11.52 -26.59
N LEU A 28 -4.42 -11.06 -25.52
CA LEU A 28 -3.21 -11.67 -24.96
C LEU A 28 -3.52 -12.77 -23.93
N ASP A 29 -4.79 -13.00 -23.63
CA ASP A 29 -5.22 -13.96 -22.64
C ASP A 29 -5.21 -15.38 -23.20
N ASP A 30 -4.34 -16.23 -22.68
CA ASP A 30 -4.25 -17.65 -23.03
C ASP A 30 -4.86 -18.57 -21.94
N ARG A 31 -5.63 -18.01 -21.00
CA ARG A 31 -6.31 -18.75 -19.95
C ARG A 31 -7.65 -19.29 -20.43
N SER A 32 -8.08 -20.40 -19.82
CA SER A 32 -9.41 -20.97 -20.04
C SER A 32 -10.29 -20.74 -18.81
N TYR A 33 -11.59 -20.56 -19.03
CA TYR A 33 -12.53 -20.12 -18.00
C TYR A 33 -13.76 -21.02 -17.93
N ARG A 34 -14.32 -21.15 -16.73
CA ARG A 34 -15.64 -21.76 -16.52
C ARG A 34 -16.31 -21.13 -15.31
N VAL A 35 -17.53 -20.63 -15.48
CA VAL A 35 -18.39 -20.18 -14.37
C VAL A 35 -19.40 -21.28 -14.09
N ILE A 36 -19.41 -21.75 -12.85
CA ILE A 36 -20.34 -22.78 -12.36
C ILE A 36 -21.15 -22.26 -11.19
N ARG A 37 -22.31 -22.86 -10.95
CA ARG A 37 -23.09 -22.70 -9.72
C ARG A 37 -23.27 -24.06 -9.07
N LEU A 38 -22.84 -24.14 -7.81
CA LEU A 38 -22.96 -25.33 -6.98
C LEU A 38 -24.42 -25.52 -6.51
N PRO A 39 -24.82 -26.74 -6.08
CA PRO A 39 -26.16 -26.99 -5.56
C PRO A 39 -26.57 -26.09 -4.38
N ASN A 40 -25.59 -25.66 -3.58
CA ASN A 40 -25.77 -24.71 -2.47
C ASN A 40 -25.84 -23.23 -2.93
N GLN A 41 -25.99 -22.96 -4.23
CA GLN A 41 -26.09 -21.62 -4.85
C GLN A 41 -24.80 -20.79 -4.82
N LEU A 42 -23.68 -21.33 -4.32
CA LEU A 42 -22.38 -20.70 -4.44
C LEU A 42 -21.95 -20.68 -5.91
N GLU A 43 -21.56 -19.51 -6.41
CA GLU A 43 -21.09 -19.33 -7.79
C GLU A 43 -19.57 -19.28 -7.80
N ALA A 44 -18.93 -20.03 -8.68
CA ALA A 44 -17.48 -20.11 -8.78
C ALA A 44 -16.99 -19.84 -10.20
N LEU A 45 -15.99 -18.96 -10.32
CA LEU A 45 -15.18 -18.80 -11.52
C LEU A 45 -13.92 -19.66 -11.41
N ILE A 46 -13.75 -20.58 -12.34
CA ILE A 46 -12.63 -21.50 -12.43
C ILE A 46 -11.75 -21.07 -13.61
N VAL A 47 -10.45 -20.97 -13.36
CA VAL A 47 -9.48 -20.44 -14.31
C VAL A 47 -8.30 -21.42 -14.44
N HIS A 48 -8.11 -21.94 -15.64
CA HIS A 48 -6.96 -22.75 -15.99
C HIS A 48 -5.91 -21.86 -16.68
N ASP A 49 -4.74 -21.73 -16.05
CA ASP A 49 -3.55 -21.11 -16.63
C ASP A 49 -2.40 -22.12 -16.64
N PRO A 50 -2.08 -22.77 -17.77
CA PRO A 50 -1.05 -23.81 -17.82
C PRO A 50 0.36 -23.26 -17.57
N LYS A 51 0.57 -21.94 -17.64
CA LYS A 51 1.89 -21.31 -17.52
C LYS A 51 2.11 -20.59 -16.19
N THR A 52 1.11 -20.50 -15.33
CA THR A 52 1.22 -19.76 -14.06
C THR A 52 2.24 -20.40 -13.12
N ASP A 53 3.08 -19.63 -12.45
CA ASP A 53 3.96 -20.18 -11.40
C ASP A 53 3.29 -20.19 -10.02
N LYS A 54 2.19 -19.43 -9.89
CA LYS A 54 1.40 -19.30 -8.67
C LYS A 54 -0.06 -19.64 -8.93
N ALA A 55 -0.60 -20.53 -8.12
CA ALA A 55 -2.02 -20.86 -8.09
C ALA A 55 -2.68 -20.05 -6.97
N SER A 56 -3.96 -19.74 -7.10
CA SER A 56 -4.64 -18.84 -6.17
C SER A 56 -6.12 -19.16 -6.05
N ALA A 57 -6.70 -18.84 -4.89
CA ALA A 57 -8.14 -18.73 -4.76
C ALA A 57 -8.53 -17.51 -3.93
N ALA A 58 -9.75 -17.03 -4.17
CA ALA A 58 -10.37 -15.97 -3.39
C ALA A 58 -11.87 -16.20 -3.22
N MET A 59 -12.38 -15.92 -2.03
CA MET A 59 -13.81 -15.94 -1.70
C MET A 59 -14.24 -14.54 -1.32
N ASP A 60 -15.27 -14.04 -2.00
CA ASP A 60 -15.96 -12.82 -1.63
C ASP A 60 -17.30 -13.17 -1.00
N VAL A 61 -17.52 -12.76 0.25
CA VAL A 61 -18.79 -12.89 0.95
C VAL A 61 -19.49 -11.54 0.87
N ASN A 62 -20.72 -11.48 0.36
CA ASN A 62 -21.51 -10.24 0.25
C ASN A 62 -22.06 -9.78 1.62
N VAL A 63 -21.16 -9.58 2.58
CA VAL A 63 -21.39 -9.16 3.95
C VAL A 63 -20.18 -8.30 4.32
N GLY A 64 -20.41 -7.14 4.93
CA GLY A 64 -19.34 -6.24 5.35
C GLY A 64 -19.76 -5.42 6.55
N SER A 65 -19.08 -4.31 6.82
CA SER A 65 -19.33 -3.50 8.03
C SER A 65 -20.74 -2.89 8.09
N PHE A 66 -21.50 -2.83 6.98
CA PHE A 66 -22.90 -2.41 7.00
C PHE A 66 -23.84 -3.45 7.61
N SER A 67 -23.34 -4.66 7.87
CA SER A 67 -24.07 -5.72 8.56
C SER A 67 -23.76 -5.79 10.06
N ASP A 68 -22.85 -4.94 10.56
CA ASP A 68 -22.51 -4.87 11.98
C ASP A 68 -23.75 -4.51 12.82
N GLU A 69 -23.82 -5.01 14.06
CA GLU A 69 -24.83 -4.57 15.01
C GLU A 69 -24.54 -3.11 15.44
N ASP A 70 -25.58 -2.28 15.58
CA ASP A 70 -25.44 -0.85 15.88
C ASP A 70 -24.61 -0.57 17.15
N ASP A 71 -24.63 -1.48 18.12
CA ASP A 71 -23.90 -1.35 19.38
C ASP A 71 -22.58 -2.13 19.45
N MET A 72 -22.19 -2.80 18.35
CA MET A 72 -20.90 -3.48 18.16
C MET A 72 -20.27 -3.15 16.79
N PRO A 73 -19.95 -1.88 16.50
CA PRO A 73 -19.27 -1.51 15.25
C PRO A 73 -17.88 -2.19 15.14
N GLY A 74 -17.60 -2.77 13.97
CA GLY A 74 -16.38 -3.52 13.64
C GLY A 74 -16.52 -5.04 13.65
N MET A 75 -17.72 -5.59 13.83
CA MET A 75 -17.96 -7.04 13.93
C MET A 75 -17.50 -7.80 12.69
N ALA A 76 -17.84 -7.34 11.48
CA ALA A 76 -17.45 -8.00 10.23
C ALA A 76 -15.92 -8.13 10.12
N HIS A 77 -15.21 -7.07 10.48
CA HIS A 77 -13.74 -7.05 10.48
C HIS A 77 -13.15 -7.94 11.56
N ALA A 78 -13.73 -7.98 12.77
CA ALA A 78 -13.28 -8.90 13.81
C ALA A 78 -13.48 -10.38 13.40
N VAL A 79 -14.64 -10.71 12.82
CA VAL A 79 -14.92 -12.05 12.28
C VAL A 79 -13.93 -12.42 11.19
N GLU A 80 -13.54 -11.47 10.33
CA GLU A 80 -12.49 -11.67 9.33
C GLU A 80 -11.19 -12.22 9.95
N HIS A 81 -10.66 -11.56 10.99
CA HIS A 81 -9.44 -12.00 11.67
C HIS A 81 -9.61 -13.38 12.30
N LEU A 82 -10.76 -13.63 12.94
CA LEU A 82 -11.02 -14.88 13.67
C LEU A 82 -11.14 -16.11 12.77
N LEU A 83 -11.50 -15.96 11.48
CA LEU A 83 -11.56 -17.11 10.56
C LEU A 83 -10.18 -17.70 10.25
N PHE A 84 -9.10 -16.93 10.45
CA PHE A 84 -7.74 -17.44 10.28
C PHE A 84 -7.25 -18.27 11.48
N MET A 85 -7.92 -18.22 12.62
CA MET A 85 -7.46 -18.76 13.91
C MET A 85 -7.89 -20.22 14.15
N GLY A 86 -7.90 -21.03 13.09
CA GLY A 86 -8.19 -22.45 13.17
C GLY A 86 -9.67 -22.82 13.00
N ASN A 87 -9.88 -24.06 12.56
CA ASN A 87 -11.19 -24.62 12.22
C ASN A 87 -11.26 -26.08 12.68
N LYS A 88 -12.44 -26.70 12.60
CA LYS A 88 -12.66 -28.06 13.10
C LYS A 88 -11.72 -29.12 12.48
N LYS A 89 -11.36 -28.99 11.19
CA LYS A 89 -10.46 -29.94 10.49
C LYS A 89 -8.98 -29.63 10.76
N TYR A 90 -8.63 -28.36 10.89
CA TYR A 90 -7.28 -27.86 11.19
C TYR A 90 -7.33 -26.96 12.44
N PRO A 91 -7.34 -27.54 13.65
CA PRO A 91 -7.59 -26.80 14.90
C PRO A 91 -6.39 -26.00 15.39
N VAL A 92 -5.20 -26.25 14.85
CA VAL A 92 -3.99 -25.48 15.17
C VAL A 92 -4.13 -24.09 14.54
N GLU A 93 -4.05 -23.06 15.38
CA GLU A 93 -4.32 -21.66 15.04
C GLU A 93 -3.63 -21.17 13.75
N ASN A 94 -2.33 -21.40 13.60
CA ASN A 94 -1.57 -20.94 12.44
C ASN A 94 -1.36 -22.01 11.36
N ALA A 95 -2.10 -23.12 11.38
CA ALA A 95 -1.94 -24.22 10.41
C ALA A 95 -2.12 -23.77 8.95
N TYR A 96 -2.99 -22.79 8.72
CA TYR A 96 -3.19 -22.20 7.41
C TYR A 96 -1.98 -21.36 6.97
N HIS A 97 -1.54 -20.42 7.80
CA HIS A 97 -0.38 -19.57 7.53
C HIS A 97 0.91 -20.39 7.30
N GLN A 98 1.15 -21.41 8.12
CA GLN A 98 2.29 -22.32 7.96
C GLN A 98 2.25 -23.06 6.62
N TYR A 99 1.08 -23.56 6.22
CA TYR A 99 0.92 -24.23 4.94
C TYR A 99 1.21 -23.29 3.76
N ILE A 100 0.61 -22.10 3.76
CA ILE A 100 0.80 -21.11 2.70
C ILE A 100 2.28 -20.70 2.59
N SER A 101 2.92 -20.34 3.70
CA SER A 101 4.34 -19.94 3.75
C SER A 101 5.28 -21.06 3.27
N GLY A 102 5.02 -22.30 3.70
CA GLY A 102 5.82 -23.48 3.33
C GLY A 102 5.73 -23.87 1.85
N HIS A 103 4.75 -23.36 1.11
CA HIS A 103 4.50 -23.65 -0.30
C HIS A 103 4.63 -22.40 -1.20
N SER A 104 5.55 -21.49 -0.85
CA SER A 104 5.83 -20.28 -1.62
C SER A 104 4.60 -19.38 -1.81
N GLY A 105 3.74 -19.33 -0.80
CA GLY A 105 2.48 -18.61 -0.86
C GLY A 105 2.44 -17.33 -0.04
N LEU A 106 1.36 -16.57 -0.24
CA LEU A 106 0.94 -15.48 0.63
C LEU A 106 -0.58 -15.54 0.81
N THR A 107 -1.09 -14.90 1.85
CA THR A 107 -2.53 -14.81 2.11
C THR A 107 -2.86 -13.46 2.70
N ASN A 108 -4.08 -12.98 2.45
CA ASN A 108 -4.61 -11.79 3.09
C ASN A 108 -6.15 -11.78 3.04
N ALA A 109 -6.76 -10.80 3.69
CA ALA A 109 -8.18 -10.50 3.56
C ALA A 109 -8.43 -8.98 3.69
N TYR A 110 -9.64 -8.55 3.39
CA TYR A 110 -10.13 -7.22 3.74
C TYR A 110 -11.64 -7.22 3.95
N THR A 111 -12.10 -6.30 4.81
CA THR A 111 -13.52 -6.01 5.05
C THR A 111 -13.87 -4.61 4.53
N ALA A 112 -14.78 -4.58 3.56
CA ALA A 112 -15.37 -3.39 2.97
C ALA A 112 -16.80 -3.16 3.54
N PRO A 113 -17.52 -2.09 3.14
CA PRO A 113 -18.89 -1.85 3.61
C PRO A 113 -19.86 -3.00 3.37
N THR A 114 -19.79 -3.64 2.21
CA THR A 114 -20.75 -4.67 1.77
C THR A 114 -20.11 -6.02 1.41
N SER A 115 -18.81 -6.17 1.65
CA SER A 115 -18.06 -7.36 1.25
C SER A 115 -16.90 -7.66 2.21
N THR A 116 -16.66 -8.94 2.46
CA THR A 116 -15.44 -9.45 3.09
C THR A 116 -14.79 -10.43 2.13
N ASN A 117 -13.55 -10.13 1.71
CA ASN A 117 -12.83 -10.87 0.69
C ASN A 117 -11.60 -11.55 1.30
N TYR A 118 -11.52 -12.87 1.19
CA TYR A 118 -10.38 -13.67 1.64
C TYR A 118 -9.65 -14.24 0.44
N HIS A 119 -8.32 -14.21 0.42
CA HIS A 119 -7.57 -14.71 -0.73
C HIS A 119 -6.18 -15.20 -0.36
N PHE A 120 -5.68 -16.15 -1.16
CA PHE A 120 -4.33 -16.66 -1.06
C PHE A 120 -3.74 -17.02 -2.41
N GLU A 121 -2.42 -17.20 -2.43
CA GLU A 121 -1.72 -17.90 -3.49
C GLU A 121 -0.67 -18.86 -2.92
N VAL A 122 -0.29 -19.85 -3.72
CA VAL A 122 0.72 -20.88 -3.44
C VAL A 122 1.44 -21.25 -4.73
N SER A 123 2.53 -22.03 -4.64
CA SER A 123 3.18 -22.61 -5.83
C SER A 123 2.17 -23.39 -6.67
N ALA A 124 2.17 -23.16 -7.98
CA ALA A 124 1.31 -23.88 -8.92
C ALA A 124 1.91 -25.22 -9.38
N LYS A 125 3.16 -25.51 -9.01
CA LYS A 125 3.85 -26.74 -9.41
C LYS A 125 3.69 -27.81 -8.35
N ALA A 126 3.57 -29.06 -8.80
CA ALA A 126 3.63 -30.20 -7.90
C ALA A 126 5.05 -30.37 -7.32
N SER A 127 5.16 -31.11 -6.22
CA SER A 127 6.42 -31.28 -5.49
C SER A 127 7.51 -32.03 -6.28
N ASN A 128 7.11 -32.79 -7.31
CA ASN A 128 7.98 -33.54 -8.21
C ASN A 128 8.28 -32.80 -9.53
N GLU A 129 7.85 -31.54 -9.67
CA GLU A 129 7.99 -30.70 -10.87
C GLU A 129 7.25 -31.19 -12.14
N GLU A 130 6.52 -32.30 -12.07
CA GLU A 130 5.65 -32.76 -13.16
C GLU A 130 4.38 -31.91 -13.27
N GLU A 131 3.70 -31.98 -14.43
CA GLU A 131 2.47 -31.21 -14.65
C GLU A 131 1.37 -31.61 -13.65
N PRO A 132 0.70 -30.64 -13.01
CA PRO A 132 -0.37 -30.92 -12.06
C PRO A 132 -1.56 -31.65 -12.68
N SER A 133 -2.10 -32.63 -11.95
CA SER A 133 -3.27 -33.42 -12.35
C SER A 133 -4.04 -33.91 -11.13
N ALA A 134 -5.17 -34.59 -11.34
CA ALA A 134 -5.94 -35.18 -10.25
C ALA A 134 -5.12 -36.17 -9.39
N THR A 135 -4.15 -36.87 -9.99
CA THR A 135 -3.27 -37.84 -9.29
C THR A 135 -1.92 -37.24 -8.87
N ASN A 136 -1.63 -36.01 -9.28
CA ASN A 136 -0.43 -35.26 -8.91
C ASN A 136 -0.81 -33.80 -8.60
N PRO A 137 -1.50 -33.53 -7.48
CA PRO A 137 -2.03 -32.20 -7.20
C PRO A 137 -0.91 -31.21 -6.88
N SER A 138 -1.07 -29.97 -7.33
CA SER A 138 -0.25 -28.87 -6.80
C SER A 138 -0.62 -28.56 -5.33
N PRO A 139 0.17 -27.74 -4.63
CA PRO A 139 -0.19 -27.19 -3.32
C PRO A 139 -1.54 -26.46 -3.27
N LEU A 140 -2.13 -26.12 -4.43
CA LEU A 140 -3.46 -25.50 -4.48
C LEU A 140 -4.52 -26.35 -3.75
N LEU A 141 -4.51 -27.67 -3.93
CA LEU A 141 -5.51 -28.55 -3.31
C LEU A 141 -5.49 -28.42 -1.78
N GLY A 142 -4.30 -28.55 -1.16
CA GLY A 142 -4.16 -28.43 0.29
C GLY A 142 -4.43 -27.02 0.82
N GLY A 143 -4.26 -25.99 -0.02
CA GLY A 143 -4.68 -24.62 0.24
C GLY A 143 -6.20 -24.47 0.23
N LEU A 144 -6.88 -24.97 -0.81
CA LEU A 144 -8.34 -24.97 -0.95
C LEU A 144 -9.02 -25.74 0.19
N GLU A 145 -8.48 -26.91 0.55
CA GLU A 145 -8.99 -27.72 1.65
C GLU A 145 -9.05 -26.95 2.97
N ARG A 146 -7.99 -26.19 3.30
CA ARG A 146 -7.92 -25.39 4.53
C ARG A 146 -8.79 -24.14 4.42
N PHE A 147 -8.74 -23.48 3.27
CA PHE A 147 -9.47 -22.25 2.98
C PHE A 147 -10.99 -22.46 3.05
N ALA A 148 -11.51 -23.56 2.50
CA ALA A 148 -12.93 -23.89 2.55
C ALA A 148 -13.46 -24.00 3.99
N GLN A 149 -12.64 -24.43 4.94
CA GLN A 149 -13.08 -24.60 6.33
C GLN A 149 -13.39 -23.28 7.04
N PHE A 150 -12.91 -22.14 6.53
CA PHE A 150 -13.28 -20.81 7.04
C PHE A 150 -14.80 -20.60 6.92
N PHE A 151 -15.41 -21.19 5.89
CA PHE A 151 -16.81 -21.03 5.53
C PHE A 151 -17.68 -22.25 5.91
N ILE A 152 -17.11 -23.25 6.59
CA ILE A 152 -17.81 -24.47 7.00
C ILE A 152 -17.89 -24.60 8.52
N ALA A 153 -16.74 -24.54 9.21
CA ALA A 153 -16.69 -24.81 10.64
C ALA A 153 -15.51 -24.09 11.34
N PRO A 154 -15.48 -22.74 11.32
CA PRO A 154 -14.51 -21.97 12.11
C PRO A 154 -14.74 -22.18 13.62
N LEU A 155 -13.66 -22.18 14.40
CA LEU A 155 -13.74 -22.50 15.84
C LEU A 155 -13.98 -21.28 16.73
N PHE A 156 -13.63 -20.07 16.26
CA PHE A 156 -13.61 -18.85 17.09
C PHE A 156 -12.93 -19.13 18.44
N LEU A 157 -11.69 -19.61 18.43
CA LEU A 157 -11.02 -20.14 19.62
C LEU A 157 -10.98 -19.10 20.76
N GLU A 158 -11.51 -19.47 21.93
CA GLU A 158 -11.65 -18.57 23.08
C GLU A 158 -10.31 -17.96 23.54
N ASN A 159 -9.23 -18.73 23.50
CA ASN A 159 -7.89 -18.29 23.86
C ASN A 159 -7.22 -17.38 22.81
N THR A 160 -7.80 -17.23 21.61
CA THR A 160 -7.28 -16.37 20.52
C THR A 160 -8.07 -15.07 20.39
N LEU A 161 -9.35 -15.09 20.76
CA LEU A 161 -10.27 -13.97 20.63
C LEU A 161 -9.68 -12.66 21.16
N ASP A 162 -9.23 -12.71 22.41
CA ASP A 162 -8.65 -11.60 23.13
C ASP A 162 -7.42 -11.00 22.44
N ARG A 163 -6.69 -11.84 21.71
CA ARG A 163 -5.43 -11.49 21.08
C ARG A 163 -5.67 -10.86 19.71
N GLU A 164 -6.60 -11.41 18.94
CA GLU A 164 -6.99 -10.84 17.64
C GLU A 164 -7.74 -9.50 17.80
N LEU A 165 -8.58 -9.34 18.82
CA LEU A 165 -9.21 -8.05 19.10
C LEU A 165 -8.20 -6.95 19.46
N ARG A 166 -7.05 -7.31 20.04
CA ARG A 166 -5.94 -6.38 20.27
C ARG A 166 -5.19 -6.04 18.99
N ALA A 167 -5.09 -6.98 18.04
CA ALA A 167 -4.55 -6.70 16.73
C ALA A 167 -5.42 -5.69 15.97
N VAL A 168 -6.75 -5.85 16.03
CA VAL A 168 -7.73 -4.88 15.49
C VAL A 168 -7.61 -3.52 16.18
N ASP A 169 -7.46 -3.50 17.51
CA ASP A 169 -7.24 -2.26 18.26
C ASP A 169 -5.94 -1.55 17.85
N SER A 170 -4.83 -2.29 17.70
CA SER A 170 -3.55 -1.76 17.22
C SER A 170 -3.64 -1.22 15.80
N GLU A 171 -4.41 -1.87 14.93
CA GLU A 171 -4.71 -1.38 13.59
C GLU A 171 -5.46 -0.05 13.63
N ASN A 172 -6.49 0.08 14.47
CA ASN A 172 -7.21 1.33 14.66
C ASN A 172 -6.28 2.43 15.22
N LYS A 173 -5.46 2.11 16.23
CA LYS A 173 -4.51 3.04 16.85
C LYS A 173 -3.48 3.58 15.85
N LYS A 174 -2.95 2.74 14.96
CA LYS A 174 -2.07 3.15 13.84
C LYS A 174 -2.74 4.21 12.96
N ASN A 175 -4.06 4.15 12.81
CA ASN A 175 -4.83 5.04 11.94
C ASN A 175 -5.20 6.38 12.61
N LEU A 176 -5.00 6.54 13.93
CA LEU A 176 -5.45 7.74 14.68
C LEU A 176 -4.86 9.06 14.16
N GLN A 177 -3.60 9.03 13.72
CA GLN A 177 -2.89 10.18 13.13
C GLN A 177 -2.88 10.18 11.60
N SER A 178 -3.62 9.26 10.96
CA SER A 178 -3.72 9.22 9.50
C SER A 178 -4.88 10.06 9.01
N ASP A 179 -4.58 11.18 8.34
CA ASP A 179 -5.61 12.07 7.79
C ASP A 179 -6.58 11.34 6.84
N GLN A 180 -6.12 10.35 6.09
CA GLN A 180 -6.98 9.53 5.25
C GLN A 180 -8.11 8.87 6.07
N TRP A 181 -7.78 8.24 7.20
CA TRP A 181 -8.76 7.57 8.05
C TRP A 181 -9.62 8.56 8.85
N ARG A 182 -8.99 9.63 9.36
CA ARG A 182 -9.65 10.71 10.10
C ARG A 182 -10.72 11.39 9.28
N LEU A 183 -10.40 11.77 8.05
CA LEU A 183 -11.31 12.46 7.13
C LEU A 183 -12.37 11.52 6.58
N HIS A 184 -12.01 10.27 6.28
CA HIS A 184 -12.98 9.25 5.85
C HIS A 184 -14.02 8.97 6.94
N GLN A 185 -13.60 8.75 8.19
CA GLN A 185 -14.56 8.55 9.28
C GLN A 185 -15.35 9.83 9.61
N LEU A 186 -14.75 11.01 9.54
CA LEU A 186 -15.49 12.27 9.68
C LEU A 186 -16.59 12.41 8.61
N LYS A 187 -16.28 12.13 7.35
CA LYS A 187 -17.26 12.14 6.25
C LYS A 187 -18.45 11.24 6.57
N LYS A 188 -18.20 10.03 7.05
CA LYS A 188 -19.20 9.04 7.48
C LYS A 188 -20.00 9.54 8.70
N SER A 189 -19.34 9.99 9.75
CA SER A 189 -19.99 10.46 10.98
C SER A 189 -20.90 11.68 10.77
N LEU A 190 -20.73 12.40 9.65
CA LEU A 190 -21.55 13.55 9.23
C LEU A 190 -22.58 13.21 8.13
N THR A 191 -22.94 11.95 7.95
CA THR A 191 -24.05 11.53 7.08
C THR A 191 -25.29 11.21 7.90
N ASN A 192 -26.42 10.95 7.25
CA ASN A 192 -27.66 10.49 7.90
C ASN A 192 -27.36 9.34 8.88
N THR A 193 -27.70 9.55 10.16
CA THR A 193 -27.39 8.61 11.25
C THR A 193 -28.21 7.32 11.18
N LYS A 194 -29.27 7.28 10.37
CA LYS A 194 -30.06 6.07 10.11
C LYS A 194 -29.51 5.20 8.98
N HIS A 195 -28.58 5.73 8.18
CA HIS A 195 -27.94 4.98 7.11
C HIS A 195 -26.62 4.37 7.63
N PRO A 196 -26.33 3.08 7.38
CA PRO A 196 -25.13 2.40 7.94
C PRO A 196 -23.79 2.95 7.43
N PHE A 197 -23.80 3.79 6.40
CA PHE A 197 -22.61 4.53 5.97
C PHE A 197 -21.98 5.35 7.10
N CYS A 198 -22.74 5.77 8.11
CA CYS A 198 -22.20 6.53 9.24
C CYS A 198 -21.40 5.69 10.25
N HIS A 199 -21.52 4.36 10.21
CA HIS A 199 -20.95 3.47 11.22
C HIS A 199 -19.42 3.48 11.23
N PHE A 200 -18.84 3.19 12.40
CA PHE A 200 -17.41 2.92 12.52
C PHE A 200 -17.11 1.50 12.04
N SER A 201 -16.24 1.35 11.03
CA SER A 201 -16.05 0.07 10.34
C SER A 201 -14.85 -0.74 10.83
N THR A 202 -13.86 -0.10 11.45
CA THR A 202 -12.63 -0.79 11.88
C THR A 202 -12.86 -1.63 13.13
N GLY A 203 -13.64 -1.10 14.07
CA GLY A 203 -13.72 -1.64 15.43
C GLY A 203 -12.47 -1.31 16.26
N ASN A 204 -12.62 -1.43 17.57
CA ASN A 204 -11.53 -1.33 18.54
C ASN A 204 -11.87 -2.17 19.79
N LEU A 205 -10.98 -2.22 20.78
CA LEU A 205 -11.23 -3.02 21.98
C LEU A 205 -12.47 -2.53 22.76
N GLU A 206 -12.75 -1.22 22.72
CA GLU A 206 -13.90 -0.62 23.36
C GLU A 206 -15.22 -1.13 22.76
N THR A 207 -15.36 -1.10 21.43
CA THR A 207 -16.60 -1.47 20.73
C THR A 207 -16.80 -2.97 20.63
N LEU A 208 -15.71 -3.73 20.53
CA LEU A 208 -15.77 -5.17 20.29
C LEU A 208 -15.68 -6.01 21.57
N LYS A 209 -15.26 -5.41 22.69
CA LYS A 209 -15.09 -6.15 23.94
C LYS A 209 -15.58 -5.39 25.17
N THR A 210 -15.00 -4.25 25.48
CA THR A 210 -15.22 -3.58 26.78
C THR A 210 -16.66 -3.14 26.99
N LEU A 211 -17.28 -2.48 26.00
CA LEU A 211 -18.69 -2.05 26.11
C LEU A 211 -19.67 -3.24 26.09
N PRO A 212 -19.54 -4.23 25.19
CA PRO A 212 -20.39 -5.43 25.22
C PRO A 212 -20.29 -6.22 26.53
N GLU A 213 -19.08 -6.55 27.01
CA GLU A 213 -18.89 -7.28 28.27
C GLU A 213 -19.42 -6.50 29.47
N GLY A 214 -19.27 -5.17 29.46
CA GLY A 214 -19.84 -4.27 30.47
C GLY A 214 -21.38 -4.32 30.55
N LYS A 215 -22.04 -4.70 29.46
CA LYS A 215 -23.49 -4.96 29.38
C LYS A 215 -23.87 -6.44 29.64
N GLY A 216 -22.90 -7.30 29.94
CA GLY A 216 -23.10 -8.74 30.14
C GLY A 216 -23.24 -9.55 28.85
N VAL A 217 -22.81 -9.00 27.70
CA VAL A 217 -22.81 -9.70 26.40
C VAL A 217 -21.61 -10.63 26.30
N ASN A 218 -21.84 -11.89 25.88
CA ASN A 218 -20.77 -12.78 25.48
C ASN A 218 -20.31 -12.44 24.06
N VAL A 219 -19.16 -11.78 23.96
CA VAL A 219 -18.56 -11.31 22.69
C VAL A 219 -18.31 -12.45 21.71
N ARG A 220 -17.84 -13.61 22.20
CA ARG A 220 -17.54 -14.76 21.35
C ARG A 220 -18.81 -15.28 20.68
N ASP A 221 -19.87 -15.42 21.48
CA ASP A 221 -21.16 -15.90 20.98
C ASP A 221 -21.73 -14.92 19.95
N LYS A 222 -21.55 -13.61 20.14
CA LYS A 222 -21.94 -12.59 19.16
C LYS A 222 -21.22 -12.71 17.82
N PHE A 223 -19.93 -13.04 17.80
CA PHE A 223 -19.21 -13.26 16.53
C PHE A 223 -19.64 -14.56 15.84
N ILE A 224 -19.95 -15.61 16.62
CA ILE A 224 -20.54 -16.84 16.08
C ILE A 224 -21.94 -16.56 15.52
N GLU A 225 -22.78 -15.82 16.25
CA GLU A 225 -24.11 -15.40 15.79
C GLU A 225 -24.03 -14.58 14.50
N PHE A 226 -23.07 -13.66 14.39
CA PHE A 226 -22.84 -12.88 13.17
C PHE A 226 -22.49 -13.79 11.99
N TYR A 227 -21.53 -14.69 12.18
CA TYR A 227 -21.16 -15.67 11.15
C TYR A 227 -22.37 -16.53 10.76
N GLU A 228 -23.10 -17.06 11.75
CA GLU A 228 -24.26 -17.90 11.49
C GLU A 228 -25.42 -17.17 10.83
N LYS A 229 -25.59 -15.88 11.11
CA LYS A 229 -26.63 -15.05 10.50
C LYS A 229 -26.30 -14.65 9.06
N HIS A 230 -25.03 -14.38 8.77
CA HIS A 230 -24.64 -13.68 7.54
C HIS A 230 -23.86 -14.53 6.53
N TYR A 231 -23.04 -15.49 6.97
CA TYR A 231 -22.23 -16.33 6.07
C TYR A 231 -23.07 -17.47 5.51
N SER A 232 -23.48 -17.31 4.25
CA SER A 232 -24.33 -18.25 3.50
C SER A 232 -23.79 -18.44 2.09
N ALA A 233 -23.78 -19.67 1.60
CA ALA A 233 -23.29 -20.05 0.27
C ALA A 233 -23.88 -19.20 -0.86
N ASN A 234 -25.18 -18.85 -0.81
CA ASN A 234 -25.83 -18.05 -1.85
C ASN A 234 -25.39 -16.57 -1.91
N ARG A 235 -24.60 -16.10 -0.93
CA ARG A 235 -23.97 -14.77 -0.90
C ARG A 235 -22.48 -14.81 -1.21
N MET A 236 -21.95 -15.98 -1.53
CA MET A 236 -20.53 -16.22 -1.74
C MET A 236 -20.20 -16.34 -3.23
N LYS A 237 -19.11 -15.68 -3.64
CA LYS A 237 -18.52 -15.78 -4.98
C LYS A 237 -17.07 -16.24 -4.85
N LEU A 238 -16.75 -17.37 -5.46
CA LEU A 238 -15.43 -17.97 -5.42
C LEU A 238 -14.71 -17.76 -6.75
N CYS A 239 -13.42 -17.45 -6.73
CA CYS A 239 -12.55 -17.51 -7.92
C CYS A 239 -11.37 -18.43 -7.61
N VAL A 240 -11.11 -19.43 -8.46
CA VAL A 240 -9.97 -20.36 -8.35
C VAL A 240 -9.15 -20.33 -9.63
N LEU A 241 -7.85 -20.15 -9.50
CA LEU A 241 -6.88 -20.15 -10.60
C LEU A 241 -5.79 -21.19 -10.32
N GLY A 242 -5.60 -22.14 -11.24
CA GLY A 242 -4.58 -23.17 -11.13
C GLY A 242 -4.01 -23.60 -12.48
N ARG A 243 -2.98 -24.46 -12.43
CA ARG A 243 -2.45 -25.14 -13.63
C ARG A 243 -3.29 -26.33 -14.03
N GLU A 244 -4.04 -26.89 -13.10
CA GLU A 244 -4.84 -28.07 -13.32
C GLU A 244 -5.91 -27.82 -14.38
N PRO A 245 -6.30 -28.87 -15.15
CA PRO A 245 -7.41 -28.76 -16.10
C PRO A 245 -8.71 -28.31 -15.43
N LEU A 246 -9.57 -27.61 -16.17
CA LEU A 246 -10.84 -27.06 -15.65
C LEU A 246 -11.71 -28.12 -14.94
N ASP A 247 -11.73 -29.36 -15.44
CA ASP A 247 -12.53 -30.44 -14.83
C ASP A 247 -11.97 -30.88 -13.47
N VAL A 248 -10.64 -30.84 -13.29
CA VAL A 248 -9.98 -31.15 -12.00
C VAL A 248 -10.26 -30.04 -11.00
N LEU A 249 -10.07 -28.78 -11.41
CA LEU A 249 -10.38 -27.63 -10.57
C LEU A 249 -11.86 -27.59 -10.18
N GLN A 250 -12.76 -27.92 -11.10
CA GLN A 250 -14.19 -28.06 -10.82
C GLN A 250 -14.47 -29.15 -9.79
N ALA A 251 -13.87 -30.32 -9.92
CA ALA A 251 -14.03 -31.39 -8.94
C ALA A 251 -13.61 -30.94 -7.53
N TRP A 252 -12.46 -30.26 -7.40
CA TRP A 252 -11.99 -29.73 -6.11
C TRP A 252 -12.92 -28.65 -5.55
N VAL A 253 -13.42 -27.74 -6.39
CA VAL A 253 -14.40 -26.72 -5.97
C VAL A 253 -15.68 -27.38 -5.46
N VAL A 254 -16.21 -28.36 -6.19
CA VAL A 254 -17.42 -29.09 -5.80
C VAL A 254 -17.20 -29.83 -4.48
N GLU A 255 -16.11 -30.57 -4.35
CA GLU A 255 -15.80 -31.35 -3.16
C GLU A 255 -15.67 -30.48 -1.90
N HIS A 256 -14.92 -29.38 -1.99
CA HIS A 256 -14.58 -28.60 -0.80
C HIS A 256 -15.58 -27.50 -0.46
N PHE A 257 -16.35 -26.96 -1.42
CA PHE A 257 -17.25 -25.82 -1.17
C PHE A 257 -18.74 -26.16 -1.23
N SER A 258 -19.15 -27.34 -1.71
CA SER A 258 -20.55 -27.79 -1.58
C SER A 258 -21.02 -27.95 -0.12
N PRO A 259 -20.15 -28.30 0.86
CA PRO A 259 -20.54 -28.35 2.27
C PRO A 259 -20.85 -26.99 2.93
N VAL A 260 -20.54 -25.86 2.28
CA VAL A 260 -20.90 -24.54 2.80
C VAL A 260 -22.42 -24.43 2.85
N GLU A 261 -22.95 -24.07 4.01
CA GLU A 261 -24.39 -24.02 4.22
C GLU A 261 -25.05 -22.92 3.38
N ASN A 262 -26.13 -23.26 2.69
CA ASN A 262 -27.01 -22.29 2.05
C ASN A 262 -28.21 -21.98 2.95
N LYS A 263 -28.20 -20.78 3.53
CA LYS A 263 -29.25 -20.25 4.41
C LYS A 263 -30.37 -19.55 3.63
N ASN A 264 -30.30 -19.56 2.30
CA ASN A 264 -31.26 -18.93 1.37
C ASN A 264 -31.57 -17.46 1.72
N LEU A 265 -30.53 -16.70 2.06
CA LEU A 265 -30.68 -15.31 2.47
C LEU A 265 -31.02 -14.41 1.28
N PRO A 266 -31.86 -13.37 1.43
CA PRO A 266 -32.11 -12.41 0.36
C PRO A 266 -30.83 -11.64 -0.01
N PRO A 267 -30.73 -11.06 -1.22
CA PRO A 267 -29.66 -10.13 -1.56
C PRO A 267 -29.66 -8.92 -0.60
N ASN A 268 -28.47 -8.45 -0.21
CA ASN A 268 -28.37 -7.24 0.61
C ASN A 268 -28.63 -5.99 -0.25
N ARG A 269 -29.57 -5.15 0.20
CA ARG A 269 -29.91 -3.85 -0.41
C ARG A 269 -30.21 -2.84 0.70
N TRP A 270 -29.85 -1.57 0.50
CA TRP A 270 -29.96 -0.50 1.49
C TRP A 270 -30.79 0.68 0.94
N GLU A 271 -32.09 0.43 0.73
CA GLU A 271 -33.01 1.36 0.05
C GLU A 271 -33.81 2.25 1.00
N ASN A 272 -33.84 1.92 2.29
CA ASN A 272 -34.76 2.56 3.25
C ASN A 272 -34.34 4.00 3.61
N GLU A 273 -33.05 4.29 3.54
CA GLU A 273 -32.45 5.56 3.95
C GLU A 273 -31.39 5.94 2.92
N VAL A 274 -31.09 7.23 2.81
CA VAL A 274 -29.99 7.73 1.96
C VAL A 274 -28.91 8.39 2.82
N PRO A 275 -27.63 8.36 2.40
CA PRO A 275 -26.53 8.98 3.14
C PRO A 275 -26.72 10.49 3.33
N PHE A 276 -27.31 11.18 2.35
CA PHE A 276 -27.57 12.61 2.41
C PHE A 276 -29.04 12.90 2.19
N THR A 277 -29.71 13.35 3.25
CA THR A 277 -31.03 13.97 3.21
C THR A 277 -30.89 15.48 2.99
N GLU A 278 -32.00 16.21 2.92
CA GLU A 278 -31.99 17.68 2.87
C GLU A 278 -31.23 18.32 4.04
N ALA A 279 -31.16 17.65 5.21
CA ALA A 279 -30.45 18.16 6.38
C ALA A 279 -28.92 18.16 6.24
N GLU A 280 -28.37 17.26 5.42
CA GLU A 280 -26.91 17.18 5.19
C GLU A 280 -26.45 18.04 4.01
N LEU A 281 -27.36 18.46 3.13
CA LEU A 281 -27.08 19.27 1.94
C LEU A 281 -27.05 20.77 2.26
N GLY A 282 -26.42 21.57 1.41
CA GLY A 282 -26.25 23.01 1.64
C GLY A 282 -25.34 23.33 2.83
N THR A 283 -24.47 22.39 3.21
CA THR A 283 -23.55 22.52 4.35
C THR A 283 -22.10 22.68 3.89
N GLN A 284 -21.32 23.40 4.71
CA GLN A 284 -19.87 23.47 4.62
C GLN A 284 -19.23 22.94 5.91
N ILE A 285 -18.23 22.09 5.74
CA ILE A 285 -17.51 21.44 6.83
C ILE A 285 -16.06 21.91 6.78
N PHE A 286 -15.56 22.49 7.87
CA PHE A 286 -14.13 22.71 8.04
C PHE A 286 -13.58 21.57 8.89
N ALA A 287 -12.51 20.92 8.43
CA ALA A 287 -11.88 19.81 9.13
C ALA A 287 -10.39 20.08 9.34
N LYS A 288 -9.90 19.82 10.56
CA LYS A 288 -8.51 20.01 10.91
C LYS A 288 -7.69 18.72 10.66
N PRO A 289 -6.77 18.73 9.70
CA PRO A 289 -5.85 17.63 9.47
C PRO A 289 -4.70 17.62 10.50
N VAL A 290 -4.01 16.49 10.58
CA VAL A 290 -2.72 16.33 11.28
C VAL A 290 -1.62 16.97 10.45
N MET A 291 -1.54 16.58 9.17
CA MET A 291 -0.61 17.12 8.20
C MET A 291 -1.01 18.54 7.79
N ASP A 292 -0.07 19.32 7.29
CA ASP A 292 -0.38 20.58 6.62
C ASP A 292 -0.92 20.29 5.21
N THR A 293 -2.21 19.95 5.16
CA THR A 293 -2.99 19.68 3.93
C THR A 293 -4.02 20.77 3.73
N ARG A 294 -4.32 21.04 2.45
CA ARG A 294 -5.26 22.07 2.00
C ARG A 294 -6.06 21.48 0.87
N GLU A 295 -7.32 21.17 1.14
CA GLU A 295 -8.18 20.47 0.19
C GLU A 295 -9.60 21.02 0.25
N LEU A 296 -10.24 21.13 -0.92
CA LEU A 296 -11.66 21.39 -1.07
C LEU A 296 -12.29 20.20 -1.77
N THR A 297 -13.25 19.55 -1.11
CA THR A 297 -14.04 18.46 -1.70
C THR A 297 -15.50 18.88 -1.79
N ILE A 298 -16.05 18.88 -3.01
CA ILE A 298 -17.47 19.14 -3.30
C ILE A 298 -18.13 17.79 -3.58
N THR A 299 -19.14 17.43 -2.80
CA THR A 299 -19.82 16.13 -2.88
C THR A 299 -21.29 16.31 -3.24
N PHE A 300 -21.76 15.53 -4.21
CA PHE A 300 -23.15 15.48 -4.67
C PHE A 300 -23.72 14.05 -4.55
N PRO A 301 -24.97 13.86 -4.09
CA PRO A 301 -25.72 12.65 -4.42
C PRO A 301 -25.81 12.48 -5.94
N PHE A 302 -25.67 11.26 -6.43
CA PHE A 302 -25.58 10.92 -7.86
C PHE A 302 -26.42 9.68 -8.19
N ILE A 303 -26.73 9.45 -9.46
CA ILE A 303 -27.52 8.29 -9.91
C ILE A 303 -26.84 6.96 -9.59
N GLU A 304 -27.63 5.92 -9.33
CA GLU A 304 -27.12 4.54 -9.16
C GLU A 304 -26.73 3.95 -10.51
N GLN A 305 -25.51 3.43 -10.64
CA GLN A 305 -24.98 2.92 -11.91
C GLN A 305 -24.64 1.43 -11.90
N ASP A 306 -25.05 0.67 -10.86
CA ASP A 306 -24.71 -0.76 -10.73
C ASP A 306 -25.15 -1.60 -11.96
N HIS A 307 -26.19 -1.19 -12.67
CA HIS A 307 -26.67 -1.82 -13.91
C HIS A 307 -26.22 -1.13 -15.21
N LEU A 308 -25.51 0.00 -15.12
CA LEU A 308 -25.12 0.84 -16.26
C LEU A 308 -23.68 0.58 -16.71
N TYR A 309 -23.23 -0.68 -16.64
CA TYR A 309 -21.85 -1.07 -16.94
C TYR A 309 -21.44 -0.84 -18.41
N ASP A 310 -22.39 -0.76 -19.34
CA ASP A 310 -22.16 -0.61 -20.77
C ASP A 310 -22.10 0.86 -21.23
N SER A 311 -22.71 1.78 -20.49
CA SER A 311 -22.80 3.22 -20.79
C SER A 311 -21.97 4.10 -19.86
N GLN A 312 -21.88 3.76 -18.57
CA GLN A 312 -21.04 4.41 -17.54
C GLN A 312 -21.05 5.96 -17.60
N PRO A 313 -22.21 6.63 -17.45
CA PRO A 313 -22.33 8.08 -17.63
C PRO A 313 -21.42 8.90 -16.68
N SER A 314 -21.16 8.40 -15.46
CA SER A 314 -20.20 9.05 -14.56
C SER A 314 -18.78 9.13 -15.11
N ARG A 315 -18.33 8.14 -15.90
CA ARG A 315 -16.99 8.12 -16.49
C ARG A 315 -16.82 9.21 -17.56
N TYR A 316 -17.89 9.52 -18.28
CA TYR A 316 -17.93 10.65 -19.21
C TYR A 316 -17.87 11.99 -18.45
N ILE A 317 -18.72 12.15 -17.43
CA ILE A 317 -18.83 13.40 -16.66
C ILE A 317 -17.54 13.68 -15.87
N SER A 318 -16.97 12.65 -15.23
CA SER A 318 -15.76 12.77 -14.44
C SER A 318 -14.54 13.07 -15.31
N HIS A 319 -14.47 12.54 -16.53
CA HIS A 319 -13.41 12.89 -17.47
C HIS A 319 -13.44 14.39 -17.85
N LEU A 320 -14.63 14.98 -18.01
CA LEU A 320 -14.75 16.40 -18.36
C LEU A 320 -14.49 17.32 -17.17
N ILE A 321 -15.06 17.02 -16.00
CA ILE A 321 -14.85 17.82 -14.78
C ILE A 321 -13.41 17.66 -14.27
N GLY A 322 -12.87 16.44 -14.38
CA GLY A 322 -11.52 16.04 -14.01
C GLY A 322 -10.43 16.38 -15.02
N HIS A 323 -10.77 17.00 -16.15
CA HIS A 323 -9.82 17.27 -17.22
C HIS A 323 -8.73 18.26 -16.76
N GLU A 324 -7.47 18.04 -17.14
CA GLU A 324 -6.37 18.96 -16.77
C GLU A 324 -5.74 19.72 -17.94
N GLY A 325 -6.10 19.37 -19.18
CA GLY A 325 -5.69 20.12 -20.37
C GLY A 325 -6.38 21.49 -20.53
N PRO A 326 -6.03 22.22 -21.62
CA PRO A 326 -6.52 23.58 -21.87
C PRO A 326 -8.04 23.70 -21.88
N GLY A 327 -8.56 24.74 -21.23
CA GLY A 327 -10.00 25.00 -21.12
C GLY A 327 -10.68 24.44 -19.88
N SER A 328 -9.98 23.59 -19.11
CA SER A 328 -10.55 22.92 -17.96
C SER A 328 -10.61 23.77 -16.68
N ILE A 329 -11.34 23.26 -15.68
CA ILE A 329 -11.33 23.81 -14.32
C ILE A 329 -9.89 23.91 -13.80
N MET A 330 -9.14 22.81 -13.89
CA MET A 330 -7.79 22.71 -13.34
C MET A 330 -6.81 23.68 -14.02
N SER A 331 -6.80 23.76 -15.37
CA SER A 331 -5.97 24.72 -16.11
C SER A 331 -6.25 26.16 -15.66
N TYR A 332 -7.53 26.54 -15.52
CA TYR A 332 -7.90 27.88 -15.06
C TYR A 332 -7.44 28.18 -13.63
N ILE A 333 -7.78 27.34 -12.65
CA ILE A 333 -7.46 27.60 -11.23
C ILE A 333 -5.97 27.47 -10.95
N LYS A 334 -5.24 26.61 -11.68
CA LYS A 334 -3.77 26.53 -11.62
C LYS A 334 -3.12 27.81 -12.15
N SER A 335 -3.67 28.40 -13.22
CA SER A 335 -3.18 29.69 -13.77
C SER A 335 -3.36 30.87 -12.80
N LYS A 336 -4.29 30.77 -11.86
CA LYS A 336 -4.49 31.73 -10.76
C LYS A 336 -3.60 31.45 -9.54
N GLY A 337 -2.87 30.34 -9.55
CA GLY A 337 -2.09 29.88 -8.40
C GLY A 337 -2.96 29.38 -7.25
N TRP A 338 -4.20 28.93 -7.51
CA TRP A 338 -5.15 28.49 -6.48
C TRP A 338 -5.09 26.99 -6.18
N ALA A 339 -4.69 26.15 -7.13
CA ALA A 339 -4.66 24.70 -6.93
C ALA A 339 -3.45 24.04 -7.60
N ASN A 340 -3.17 22.81 -7.13
CA ASN A 340 -2.10 21.95 -7.63
C ASN A 340 -2.57 20.59 -8.15
N GLY A 341 -3.86 20.26 -8.01
CA GLY A 341 -4.42 19.00 -8.50
C GLY A 341 -5.94 19.00 -8.39
N LEU A 342 -6.60 18.24 -9.26
CA LEU A 342 -8.05 18.08 -9.27
C LEU A 342 -8.40 16.63 -9.60
N TYR A 343 -9.30 16.04 -8.83
CA TYR A 343 -9.86 14.72 -9.08
C TYR A 343 -11.39 14.81 -9.12
N ALA A 344 -12.01 14.13 -10.08
CA ALA A 344 -13.45 13.98 -10.12
C ALA A 344 -13.85 12.53 -10.38
N GLY A 345 -14.95 12.08 -9.77
CA GLY A 345 -15.42 10.71 -9.95
C GLY A 345 -16.68 10.38 -9.16
N SER A 346 -17.40 9.35 -9.61
CA SER A 346 -18.47 8.72 -8.84
C SER A 346 -17.94 7.51 -8.09
N PHE A 347 -18.45 7.27 -6.89
CA PHE A 347 -18.20 6.03 -6.16
C PHE A 347 -19.50 5.48 -5.54
N PRO A 348 -19.67 4.15 -5.58
CA PRO A 348 -20.84 3.49 -5.00
C PRO A 348 -20.75 3.47 -3.47
N VAL A 349 -21.90 3.66 -2.82
CA VAL A 349 -22.05 3.50 -1.37
C VAL A 349 -22.54 2.09 -1.04
N SER A 350 -23.71 1.71 -1.57
CA SER A 350 -24.33 0.40 -1.41
C SER A 350 -25.39 0.18 -2.50
N PRO A 351 -25.71 -1.08 -2.84
CA PRO A 351 -26.83 -1.38 -3.74
C PRO A 351 -28.16 -0.82 -3.21
N GLY A 352 -28.91 -0.13 -4.08
CA GLY A 352 -30.17 0.51 -3.73
C GLY A 352 -30.03 1.91 -3.12
N THR A 353 -28.82 2.46 -3.05
CA THR A 353 -28.53 3.80 -2.55
C THR A 353 -27.98 4.67 -3.68
N PRO A 354 -28.34 5.96 -3.77
CA PRO A 354 -27.66 6.89 -4.67
C PRO A 354 -26.14 6.85 -4.49
N GLU A 355 -25.39 6.91 -5.59
CA GLU A 355 -23.95 7.05 -5.54
C GLU A 355 -23.56 8.46 -5.06
N LEU A 356 -22.27 8.67 -4.85
CA LEU A 356 -21.73 10.00 -4.55
C LEU A 356 -20.75 10.41 -5.64
N PHE A 357 -20.96 11.59 -6.21
CA PHE A 357 -20.02 12.23 -7.14
C PHE A 357 -19.21 13.27 -6.40
N GLU A 358 -17.89 13.18 -6.47
CA GLU A 358 -16.97 14.09 -5.80
C GLU A 358 -16.08 14.83 -6.79
N CYS A 359 -15.83 16.10 -6.49
CA CYS A 359 -14.78 16.92 -7.09
C CYS A 359 -13.86 17.42 -5.97
N THR A 360 -12.64 16.88 -5.93
CA THR A 360 -11.63 17.15 -4.92
C THR A 360 -10.50 17.98 -5.52
N ILE A 361 -10.17 19.10 -4.89
CA ILE A 361 -9.21 20.08 -5.36
C ILE A 361 -8.14 20.30 -4.29
N THR A 362 -6.88 20.04 -4.61
CA THR A 362 -5.75 20.34 -3.73
C THR A 362 -5.39 21.81 -3.85
N LEU A 363 -5.57 22.57 -2.76
CA LEU A 363 -5.43 24.02 -2.75
C LEU A 363 -4.00 24.48 -2.39
N THR A 364 -3.63 25.66 -2.90
CA THR A 364 -2.51 26.45 -2.38
C THR A 364 -2.96 27.29 -1.17
N GLU A 365 -2.05 28.03 -0.54
CA GLU A 365 -2.43 29.02 0.49
C GLU A 365 -3.36 30.10 -0.06
N GLU A 366 -3.07 30.60 -1.27
CA GLU A 366 -3.95 31.56 -1.96
C GLU A 366 -5.26 30.92 -2.40
N GLY A 367 -5.24 29.66 -2.80
CA GLY A 367 -6.44 28.88 -3.10
C GLY A 367 -7.36 28.73 -1.91
N LEU A 368 -6.81 28.47 -0.71
CA LEU A 368 -7.57 28.38 0.52
C LEU A 368 -8.25 29.72 0.86
N LYS A 369 -7.58 30.85 0.66
CA LYS A 369 -8.20 32.19 0.84
C LYS A 369 -9.31 32.45 -0.17
N ASN A 370 -9.20 31.89 -1.37
CA ASN A 370 -10.11 32.10 -2.49
C ASN A 370 -10.99 30.87 -2.79
N TYR A 371 -11.17 29.95 -1.84
CA TYR A 371 -11.89 28.68 -2.08
C TYR A 371 -13.32 28.91 -2.57
N LYS A 372 -13.96 30.00 -2.11
CA LYS A 372 -15.27 30.46 -2.56
C LYS A 372 -15.32 30.71 -4.07
N GLU A 373 -14.28 31.29 -4.66
CA GLU A 373 -14.18 31.51 -6.10
C GLU A 373 -13.91 30.20 -6.84
N VAL A 374 -13.08 29.30 -6.27
CA VAL A 374 -12.85 27.96 -6.82
C VAL A 374 -14.16 27.18 -6.94
N VAL A 375 -15.01 27.21 -5.92
CA VAL A 375 -16.35 26.57 -5.97
C VAL A 375 -17.19 27.15 -7.11
N LYS A 376 -17.21 28.47 -7.30
CA LYS A 376 -17.95 29.11 -8.42
C LYS A 376 -17.44 28.64 -9.78
N VAL A 377 -16.12 28.53 -9.96
CA VAL A 377 -15.53 28.02 -11.22
C VAL A 377 -16.02 26.60 -11.53
N VAL A 378 -16.11 25.73 -10.52
CA VAL A 378 -16.66 24.37 -10.70
C VAL A 378 -18.11 24.43 -11.20
N PHE A 379 -18.94 25.29 -10.62
CA PHE A 379 -20.33 25.46 -11.05
C PHE A 379 -20.48 26.15 -12.42
N GLU A 380 -19.58 27.07 -12.78
CA GLU A 380 -19.51 27.64 -14.13
C GLU A 380 -19.21 26.57 -15.18
N TYR A 381 -18.31 25.64 -14.87
CA TYR A 381 -17.99 24.53 -15.76
C TYR A 381 -19.13 23.50 -15.82
N ILE A 382 -19.79 23.20 -14.70
CA ILE A 382 -21.01 22.37 -14.72
C ILE A 382 -22.11 23.03 -15.57
N ALA A 383 -22.27 24.36 -15.52
CA ALA A 383 -23.20 25.09 -16.37
C ALA A 383 -22.85 24.94 -17.87
N LEU A 384 -21.56 25.01 -18.22
CA LEU A 384 -21.08 24.71 -19.58
C LEU A 384 -21.49 23.30 -20.03
N LEU A 385 -21.30 22.30 -19.17
CA LEU A 385 -21.66 20.90 -19.48
C LEU A 385 -23.17 20.69 -19.62
N ARG A 386 -24.01 21.44 -18.88
CA ARG A 386 -25.47 21.36 -18.99
C ARG A 386 -26.03 22.09 -20.21
N GLU A 387 -25.37 23.17 -20.63
CA GLU A 387 -25.73 23.93 -21.82
C GLU A 387 -25.34 23.18 -23.11
N THR A 388 -24.28 22.38 -23.05
CA THR A 388 -23.74 21.66 -24.20
C THR A 388 -24.32 20.26 -24.28
N GLU A 389 -24.86 19.87 -25.45
CA GLU A 389 -25.26 18.48 -25.68
C GLU A 389 -24.07 17.51 -25.48
N PRO A 390 -24.27 16.33 -24.86
CA PRO A 390 -23.20 15.33 -24.75
C PRO A 390 -22.56 15.01 -26.11
N GLN A 391 -21.23 14.98 -26.14
CA GLN A 391 -20.45 14.89 -27.37
C GLN A 391 -20.05 13.45 -27.66
N GLU A 392 -20.62 12.86 -28.70
CA GLU A 392 -20.36 11.47 -29.09
C GLU A 392 -18.87 11.21 -29.38
N TRP A 393 -18.16 12.18 -29.95
CA TRP A 393 -16.73 12.01 -30.26
C TRP A 393 -15.86 11.81 -29.02
N ILE A 394 -16.23 12.41 -27.87
CA ILE A 394 -15.52 12.22 -26.59
C ILE A 394 -15.76 10.80 -26.09
N PHE A 395 -17.02 10.32 -26.18
CA PHE A 395 -17.35 8.94 -25.85
C PHE A 395 -16.59 7.93 -26.73
N GLU A 396 -16.56 8.14 -28.04
CA GLU A 396 -15.85 7.25 -28.96
C GLU A 396 -14.32 7.26 -28.73
N GLU A 397 -13.74 8.40 -28.35
CA GLU A 397 -12.34 8.47 -27.94
C GLU A 397 -12.07 7.65 -26.67
N GLN A 398 -12.88 7.83 -25.62
CA GLN A 398 -12.78 7.04 -24.39
C GLN A 398 -13.00 5.54 -24.63
N LYS A 399 -13.94 5.20 -25.51
CA LYS A 399 -14.25 3.83 -25.90
C LYS A 399 -13.09 3.21 -26.67
N GLY A 400 -12.53 3.89 -27.67
CA GLY A 400 -11.36 3.42 -28.41
C GLY A 400 -10.17 3.16 -27.49
N LEU A 401 -9.88 4.08 -26.56
CA LEU A 401 -8.82 3.89 -25.56
C LEU A 401 -9.11 2.71 -24.63
N ALA A 402 -10.37 2.56 -24.18
CA ALA A 402 -10.80 1.43 -23.37
C ALA A 402 -10.63 0.08 -24.10
N GLU A 403 -10.98 0.02 -25.39
CA GLU A 403 -10.83 -1.16 -26.25
C GLU A 403 -9.36 -1.53 -26.44
N VAL A 404 -8.49 -0.55 -26.73
CA VAL A 404 -7.04 -0.78 -26.87
C VAL A 404 -6.45 -1.27 -25.55
N ASN A 405 -6.78 -0.61 -24.44
CA ASN A 405 -6.32 -0.99 -23.09
C ASN A 405 -6.80 -2.40 -22.69
N PHE A 406 -8.02 -2.78 -23.05
CA PHE A 406 -8.55 -4.11 -22.79
C PHE A 406 -7.90 -5.17 -23.68
N ARG A 407 -7.76 -4.89 -24.98
CA ARG A 407 -7.17 -5.80 -25.97
C ARG A 407 -5.75 -6.23 -25.60
N PHE A 408 -4.93 -5.27 -25.17
CA PHE A 408 -3.52 -5.47 -24.79
C PHE A 408 -3.30 -5.55 -23.29
N ARG A 409 -4.35 -5.86 -22.51
CA ARG A 409 -4.23 -6.04 -21.06
C ARG A 409 -3.34 -7.23 -20.76
N GLU A 410 -2.27 -6.98 -20.01
CA GLU A 410 -1.34 -8.00 -19.55
C GLU A 410 -1.86 -8.71 -18.28
N LYS A 411 -1.28 -9.86 -17.95
CA LYS A 411 -1.66 -10.63 -16.77
C LYS A 411 -1.23 -9.88 -15.49
N THR A 412 -2.06 -9.94 -14.46
CA THR A 412 -1.72 -9.47 -13.11
C THR A 412 -1.27 -10.64 -12.24
N GLN A 413 -0.75 -10.35 -11.04
CA GLN A 413 -0.52 -11.38 -10.01
C GLN A 413 -1.79 -12.20 -9.74
N SER A 414 -1.63 -13.50 -9.51
CA SER A 414 -2.71 -14.47 -9.36
C SER A 414 -3.68 -14.11 -8.23
N TYR A 415 -3.17 -13.78 -7.03
CA TYR A 415 -4.03 -13.41 -5.90
C TYR A 415 -4.83 -12.13 -6.13
N ARG A 416 -4.24 -11.13 -6.82
CA ARG A 416 -4.97 -9.90 -7.19
C ARG A 416 -6.06 -10.19 -8.20
N PHE A 417 -5.79 -11.09 -9.14
CA PHE A 417 -6.73 -11.50 -10.17
C PHE A 417 -7.95 -12.21 -9.55
N THR A 418 -7.72 -13.21 -8.70
CA THR A 418 -8.80 -13.97 -8.06
C THR A 418 -9.61 -13.11 -7.09
N SER A 419 -8.94 -12.33 -6.22
CA SER A 419 -9.59 -11.40 -5.27
C SER A 419 -10.46 -10.37 -5.99
N LYS A 420 -9.95 -9.75 -7.06
CA LYS A 420 -10.72 -8.81 -7.86
C LYS A 420 -11.94 -9.47 -8.50
N LEU A 421 -11.78 -10.64 -9.14
CA LEU A 421 -12.88 -11.27 -9.86
C LEU A 421 -13.95 -11.85 -8.95
N SER A 422 -13.60 -12.37 -7.76
CA SER A 422 -14.60 -12.78 -6.78
C SER A 422 -15.49 -11.59 -6.35
N SER A 423 -14.91 -10.40 -6.15
CA SER A 423 -15.71 -9.19 -5.88
C SER A 423 -16.50 -8.71 -7.10
N VAL A 424 -15.94 -8.77 -8.32
CA VAL A 424 -16.66 -8.39 -9.55
C VAL A 424 -17.87 -9.30 -9.79
N MET A 425 -17.80 -10.58 -9.44
CA MET A 425 -18.92 -11.52 -9.53
C MET A 425 -20.11 -11.16 -8.62
N GLN A 426 -19.91 -10.28 -7.62
CA GLN A 426 -21.03 -9.74 -6.83
C GLN A 426 -21.85 -8.70 -7.60
N LYS A 427 -21.28 -8.09 -8.65
CA LYS A 427 -21.95 -7.07 -9.44
C LYS A 427 -22.95 -7.71 -10.42
N PRO A 428 -24.02 -7.00 -10.80
CA PRO A 428 -25.05 -7.53 -11.69
C PRO A 428 -24.62 -7.48 -13.18
N LEU A 429 -23.46 -8.07 -13.48
CA LEU A 429 -22.89 -8.15 -14.82
C LEU A 429 -23.30 -9.45 -15.52
N PRO A 430 -23.51 -9.46 -16.85
CA PRO A 430 -23.49 -10.71 -17.61
C PRO A 430 -22.21 -11.48 -17.32
N ARG A 431 -22.30 -12.80 -17.13
CA ARG A 431 -21.16 -13.60 -16.64
C ARG A 431 -20.07 -13.70 -17.70
N GLU A 432 -20.43 -13.56 -18.97
CA GLU A 432 -19.50 -13.43 -20.09
C GLU A 432 -18.63 -12.16 -19.98
N CYS A 433 -19.12 -11.13 -19.29
CA CYS A 433 -18.48 -9.82 -19.19
C CYS A 433 -17.68 -9.63 -17.89
N LEU A 434 -17.34 -10.69 -17.14
CA LEU A 434 -16.62 -10.54 -15.87
C LEU A 434 -15.23 -9.87 -16.03
N LEU A 435 -14.55 -10.07 -17.17
CA LEU A 435 -13.26 -9.43 -17.44
C LEU A 435 -13.39 -8.04 -18.07
N SER A 436 -14.43 -7.85 -18.87
CA SER A 436 -14.62 -6.70 -19.77
C SER A 436 -15.61 -5.66 -19.26
N GLY A 437 -16.50 -6.01 -18.32
CA GLY A 437 -17.71 -5.28 -17.90
C GLY A 437 -17.50 -3.77 -17.79
N TYR A 438 -16.95 -3.33 -16.66
CA TYR A 438 -16.60 -1.92 -16.43
C TYR A 438 -15.32 -1.46 -17.15
N SER A 439 -14.66 -2.36 -17.89
CA SER A 439 -13.43 -2.01 -18.62
C SER A 439 -13.74 -1.35 -19.96
N LEU A 440 -14.75 -1.86 -20.67
CA LEU A 440 -15.18 -1.41 -21.99
C LEU A 440 -16.39 -0.48 -21.88
N LEU A 441 -16.40 0.52 -22.75
CA LEU A 441 -17.58 1.33 -23.05
C LEU A 441 -18.24 0.75 -24.31
N ARG A 442 -19.57 0.64 -24.32
CA ARG A 442 -20.30 -0.01 -25.43
C ARG A 442 -21.38 0.89 -26.01
N LYS A 443 -22.12 1.62 -25.18
CA LYS A 443 -23.25 2.44 -25.61
C LYS A 443 -23.08 3.90 -25.21
N PHE A 444 -23.24 4.78 -26.19
CA PHE A 444 -23.36 6.22 -25.93
C PHE A 444 -24.82 6.54 -25.58
N GLU A 445 -25.08 6.86 -24.31
CA GLU A 445 -26.42 7.16 -23.79
C GLU A 445 -26.45 8.63 -23.30
N PRO A 446 -26.67 9.61 -24.20
CA PRO A 446 -26.59 11.03 -23.85
C PRO A 446 -27.62 11.44 -22.80
N GLU A 447 -28.79 10.80 -22.76
CA GLU A 447 -29.83 11.12 -21.76
C GLU A 447 -29.41 10.71 -20.34
N LEU A 448 -28.69 9.60 -20.16
CA LEU A 448 -28.13 9.21 -18.86
C LEU A 448 -27.02 10.17 -18.40
N ILE A 449 -26.24 10.71 -19.35
CA ILE A 449 -25.25 11.75 -19.06
C ILE A 449 -25.95 13.02 -18.58
N LYS A 450 -27.03 13.45 -19.25
CA LYS A 450 -27.85 14.60 -18.83
C LYS A 450 -28.49 14.38 -17.46
N GLU A 451 -28.99 13.18 -17.19
CA GLU A 451 -29.55 12.80 -15.89
C GLU A 451 -28.51 12.90 -14.78
N GLY A 452 -27.30 12.36 -14.98
CA GLY A 452 -26.19 12.52 -14.04
C GLY A 452 -25.80 13.99 -13.83
N LEU A 453 -25.70 14.78 -14.90
CA LEU A 453 -25.43 16.22 -14.80
C LEU A 453 -26.54 16.99 -14.06
N ALA A 454 -27.79 16.53 -14.12
CA ALA A 454 -28.90 17.15 -13.39
C ALA A 454 -28.76 17.02 -11.86
N CYS A 455 -28.04 15.99 -11.38
CA CYS A 455 -27.72 15.84 -9.96
C CYS A 455 -26.73 16.91 -9.43
N LEU A 456 -25.88 17.47 -10.29
CA LEU A 456 -24.82 18.42 -9.90
C LEU A 456 -25.34 19.88 -9.76
N ARG A 457 -26.23 20.13 -8.79
CA ARG A 457 -26.96 21.41 -8.63
C ARG A 457 -26.64 22.14 -7.31
N PRO A 458 -26.79 23.48 -7.24
CA PRO A 458 -26.49 24.30 -6.05
C PRO A 458 -27.21 23.90 -4.75
N ASP A 459 -28.39 23.31 -4.85
CA ASP A 459 -29.22 22.85 -3.75
C ASP A 459 -29.07 21.33 -3.48
N ASN A 460 -28.09 20.67 -4.11
CA ASN A 460 -27.81 19.23 -3.97
C ASN A 460 -26.33 18.94 -3.71
N PHE A 461 -25.64 19.81 -3.00
CA PHE A 461 -24.24 19.59 -2.66
C PHE A 461 -23.93 19.97 -1.22
N ARG A 462 -22.82 19.43 -0.75
CA ARG A 462 -22.10 19.90 0.44
C ARG A 462 -20.62 20.02 0.09
N MET A 463 -19.87 20.75 0.90
CA MET A 463 -18.43 20.85 0.71
C MET A 463 -17.64 20.69 2.01
N THR A 464 -16.47 20.07 1.90
CA THR A 464 -15.51 19.91 2.99
C THR A 464 -14.24 20.67 2.64
N ILE A 465 -13.78 21.52 3.55
CA ILE A 465 -12.52 22.25 3.48
C ILE A 465 -11.59 21.69 4.55
N VAL A 466 -10.50 21.07 4.12
CA VAL A 466 -9.46 20.52 5.01
C VAL A 466 -8.33 21.54 5.10
N SER A 467 -8.03 22.00 6.31
CA SER A 467 -6.95 22.96 6.57
C SER A 467 -6.62 23.01 8.07
N ARG A 468 -5.33 23.21 8.41
CA ARG A 468 -4.95 23.52 9.81
C ARG A 468 -5.40 24.92 10.21
N ASP A 469 -5.49 25.82 9.24
CA ASP A 469 -5.95 27.19 9.42
C ASP A 469 -7.47 27.28 9.23
N PHE A 470 -8.16 27.71 10.28
CA PHE A 470 -9.58 28.04 10.25
C PHE A 470 -9.79 29.37 10.98
N PRO A 471 -10.41 30.40 10.35
CA PRO A 471 -10.64 31.69 10.98
C PRO A 471 -11.58 31.68 12.19
N GLY A 472 -12.36 30.61 12.36
CA GLY A 472 -13.29 30.43 13.49
C GLY A 472 -12.73 29.53 14.60
N THR A 473 -13.61 29.07 15.47
CA THR A 473 -13.29 28.09 16.52
C THR A 473 -13.67 26.68 16.07
N TRP A 474 -12.84 25.70 16.40
CA TRP A 474 -13.18 24.29 16.24
C TRP A 474 -14.21 23.90 17.29
N GLU A 475 -15.47 23.74 16.88
CA GLU A 475 -16.59 23.55 17.81
C GLU A 475 -16.81 22.08 18.19
N ASN A 476 -16.42 21.16 17.30
CA ASN A 476 -16.75 19.75 17.43
C ASN A 476 -15.50 18.86 17.31
N LYS A 477 -15.61 17.64 17.85
CA LYS A 477 -14.65 16.56 17.68
C LYS A 477 -15.38 15.30 17.24
N GLU A 478 -14.90 14.69 16.15
CA GLU A 478 -15.37 13.39 15.70
C GLU A 478 -15.06 12.33 16.78
N LYS A 479 -15.99 11.40 17.01
CA LYS A 479 -15.97 10.50 18.17
C LYS A 479 -14.78 9.55 18.19
N TRP A 480 -14.44 8.94 17.05
CA TRP A 480 -13.52 7.79 17.00
C TRP A 480 -12.07 8.19 16.80
N TYR A 481 -11.84 9.20 15.97
CA TYR A 481 -10.51 9.68 15.62
C TYR A 481 -10.17 11.03 16.26
N GLY A 482 -11.14 11.71 16.89
CA GLY A 482 -10.91 13.02 17.49
C GLY A 482 -10.64 14.12 16.46
N THR A 483 -11.12 13.98 15.23
CA THR A 483 -10.98 14.99 14.18
C THR A 483 -11.71 16.26 14.60
N GLU A 484 -10.97 17.35 14.79
CA GLU A 484 -11.55 18.65 15.10
C GLU A 484 -12.23 19.21 13.84
N TYR A 485 -13.48 19.64 13.96
CA TYR A 485 -14.24 20.15 12.83
C TYR A 485 -15.30 21.17 13.25
N THR A 486 -15.77 21.94 12.28
CA THR A 486 -16.92 22.83 12.41
C THR A 486 -17.82 22.62 11.20
N LEU A 487 -19.10 22.31 11.46
CA LEU A 487 -20.14 22.17 10.44
C LEU A 487 -21.07 23.37 10.52
N GLN A 488 -21.36 23.98 9.38
CA GLN A 488 -22.27 25.11 9.31
C GLN A 488 -22.98 25.16 7.94
N PRO A 489 -24.13 25.83 7.83
CA PRO A 489 -24.74 26.10 6.53
C PRO A 489 -23.78 26.87 5.62
N ILE A 490 -23.88 26.66 4.31
CA ILE A 490 -23.15 27.47 3.34
C ILE A 490 -23.63 28.93 3.47
N PRO A 491 -22.71 29.91 3.58
CA PRO A 491 -23.08 31.32 3.69
C PRO A 491 -23.95 31.79 2.52
N ALA A 492 -24.96 32.58 2.80
CA ALA A 492 -25.93 33.03 1.78
C ALA A 492 -25.26 33.78 0.61
N ASP A 493 -24.24 34.59 0.88
CA ASP A 493 -23.45 35.28 -0.14
C ASP A 493 -22.74 34.31 -1.09
N LEU A 494 -22.23 33.20 -0.55
CA LEU A 494 -21.58 32.17 -1.34
C LEU A 494 -22.60 31.38 -2.14
N MET A 495 -23.71 30.98 -1.52
CA MET A 495 -24.77 30.24 -2.20
C MET A 495 -25.39 31.07 -3.35
N ASP A 496 -25.59 32.38 -3.17
CA ASP A 496 -26.02 33.29 -4.23
C ASP A 496 -25.00 33.35 -5.38
N GLY A 497 -23.70 33.36 -5.05
CA GLY A 497 -22.62 33.29 -6.02
C GLY A 497 -22.61 31.98 -6.80
N VAL A 498 -22.83 30.86 -6.12
CA VAL A 498 -22.93 29.52 -6.72
C VAL A 498 -24.14 29.43 -7.64
N ASN A 499 -25.30 29.94 -7.22
CA ASN A 499 -26.50 30.00 -8.05
C ASN A 499 -26.28 30.81 -9.33
N LYS A 500 -25.59 31.96 -9.23
CA LYS A 500 -25.21 32.77 -10.41
C LYS A 500 -24.24 32.04 -11.33
N ALA A 501 -23.25 31.34 -10.77
CA ALA A 501 -22.29 30.53 -11.54
C ALA A 501 -22.98 29.37 -12.27
N ALA A 502 -23.89 28.66 -11.60
CA ALA A 502 -24.68 27.57 -12.16
C ALA A 502 -25.68 28.04 -13.24
N ALA A 503 -26.05 29.32 -13.23
CA ALA A 503 -26.90 29.97 -14.23
C ALA A 503 -26.09 30.77 -15.28
N SER A 504 -24.76 30.67 -15.28
CA SER A 504 -23.91 31.38 -16.24
C SER A 504 -24.11 30.85 -17.67
N GLY A 505 -24.12 31.76 -18.63
CA GLY A 505 -24.12 31.46 -20.07
C GLY A 505 -22.82 31.92 -20.73
N PRO A 506 -22.69 31.80 -22.06
CA PRO A 506 -21.44 32.09 -22.78
C PRO A 506 -20.89 33.50 -22.55
N ASP A 507 -21.76 34.49 -22.38
CA ASP A 507 -21.38 35.90 -22.19
C ASP A 507 -20.99 36.25 -20.74
N THR A 508 -21.42 35.44 -19.76
CA THR A 508 -21.21 35.72 -18.32
C THR A 508 -20.23 34.77 -17.66
N ARG A 509 -19.98 33.60 -18.26
CA ARG A 509 -19.03 32.59 -17.80
C ARG A 509 -17.59 33.05 -18.01
N THR A 510 -16.66 32.54 -17.19
CA THR A 510 -15.23 32.71 -17.43
C THR A 510 -14.86 32.23 -18.85
N ALA A 511 -14.43 33.15 -19.72
CA ALA A 511 -14.15 32.89 -21.14
C ALA A 511 -13.03 31.86 -21.40
N LYS A 512 -12.21 31.55 -20.40
CA LYS A 512 -11.18 30.52 -20.48
C LYS A 512 -11.72 29.10 -20.31
N LEU A 513 -12.96 28.93 -19.86
CA LEU A 513 -13.58 27.61 -19.67
C LEU A 513 -14.23 27.13 -20.97
N HIS A 514 -13.79 25.99 -21.49
CA HIS A 514 -14.35 25.36 -22.68
C HIS A 514 -14.12 23.84 -22.66
N LEU A 515 -14.84 23.10 -23.51
CA LEU A 515 -14.63 21.66 -23.67
C LEU A 515 -13.21 21.34 -24.18
N PRO A 516 -12.68 20.15 -23.89
CA PRO A 516 -11.37 19.73 -24.40
C PRO A 516 -11.37 19.62 -25.93
N HIS A 517 -10.17 19.64 -26.49
CA HIS A 517 -9.93 19.37 -27.90
C HIS A 517 -9.74 17.86 -28.13
N LYS A 518 -9.66 17.43 -29.39
CA LYS A 518 -9.38 16.03 -29.72
C LYS A 518 -7.95 15.67 -29.34
N ASN A 519 -7.77 14.51 -28.72
CA ASN A 519 -6.47 14.09 -28.21
C ASN A 519 -5.57 13.57 -29.35
N GLU A 520 -4.45 14.26 -29.60
CA GLU A 520 -3.50 13.90 -30.67
C GLU A 520 -2.57 12.72 -30.31
N PHE A 521 -2.54 12.32 -29.04
CA PHE A 521 -1.72 11.21 -28.54
C PHE A 521 -2.39 9.84 -28.66
N VAL A 522 -3.69 9.77 -29.03
CA VAL A 522 -4.39 8.51 -29.23
C VAL A 522 -3.60 7.63 -30.23
N PRO A 523 -3.16 6.43 -29.82
CA PRO A 523 -2.28 5.61 -30.65
C PRO A 523 -3.04 5.05 -31.85
N THR A 524 -2.41 5.12 -33.01
CA THR A 524 -2.97 4.65 -34.29
C THR A 524 -2.22 3.44 -34.85
N LYS A 525 -0.94 3.29 -34.48
CA LYS A 525 -0.09 2.16 -34.88
C LYS A 525 0.11 1.21 -33.70
N LEU A 526 -0.63 0.11 -33.72
CA LEU A 526 -0.68 -0.87 -32.64
C LEU A 526 -0.11 -2.23 -33.09
N GLU A 527 0.61 -2.26 -34.22
CA GLU A 527 1.21 -3.48 -34.74
C GLU A 527 2.37 -3.96 -33.85
N VAL A 528 2.40 -5.27 -33.61
CA VAL A 528 3.49 -5.94 -32.90
C VAL A 528 4.01 -7.07 -33.78
N GLU A 529 5.26 -6.94 -34.22
CA GLU A 529 5.95 -8.04 -34.90
C GLU A 529 6.42 -9.06 -33.86
N LYS A 530 5.66 -10.15 -33.72
CA LYS A 530 6.01 -11.28 -32.87
C LYS A 530 7.12 -12.09 -33.52
N LYS A 531 8.24 -12.26 -32.82
CA LYS A 531 9.33 -13.15 -33.22
C LYS A 531 9.48 -14.25 -32.20
N GLU A 532 9.04 -15.46 -32.52
CA GLU A 532 9.16 -16.58 -31.59
C GLU A 532 10.63 -16.81 -31.21
N VAL A 533 10.88 -16.76 -29.90
CA VAL A 533 12.17 -17.12 -29.30
C VAL A 533 11.98 -18.38 -28.49
N LYS A 534 12.99 -19.26 -28.49
CA LYS A 534 12.96 -20.48 -27.68
C LYS A 534 12.93 -20.15 -26.18
N GLU A 535 13.76 -19.21 -25.78
CA GLU A 535 13.87 -18.70 -24.41
C GLU A 535 14.08 -17.18 -24.46
N PRO A 536 13.36 -16.39 -23.65
CA PRO A 536 13.58 -14.96 -23.52
C PRO A 536 15.02 -14.63 -23.11
N ALA A 537 15.58 -13.57 -23.69
CA ALA A 537 16.90 -13.10 -23.31
C ALA A 537 16.88 -12.51 -21.89
N LEU A 538 17.75 -13.02 -21.01
CA LEU A 538 17.86 -12.55 -19.63
C LEU A 538 18.37 -11.10 -19.51
N ALA A 539 19.11 -10.60 -20.50
CA ALA A 539 19.79 -9.31 -20.44
C ALA A 539 19.57 -8.48 -21.72
N PRO A 540 19.42 -7.14 -21.60
CA PRO A 540 19.55 -6.24 -22.73
C PRO A 540 21.00 -6.22 -23.26
N ARG A 541 21.15 -5.77 -24.52
CA ARG A 541 22.46 -5.62 -25.19
C ARG A 541 22.86 -4.15 -25.25
N ILE A 542 24.16 -3.87 -25.14
CA ILE A 542 24.72 -2.54 -25.34
C ILE A 542 24.85 -2.30 -26.85
N VAL A 543 24.01 -1.42 -27.39
CA VAL A 543 23.98 -1.10 -28.83
C VAL A 543 24.71 0.20 -29.17
N ARG A 544 25.01 1.02 -28.15
CA ARG A 544 25.86 2.20 -28.26
C ARG A 544 26.69 2.35 -26.98
N LYS A 545 27.99 2.61 -27.13
CA LYS A 545 28.93 2.80 -26.02
C LYS A 545 30.01 3.79 -26.44
N ASP A 546 29.88 5.02 -26.00
CA ASP A 546 30.87 6.07 -26.22
C ASP A 546 31.12 6.88 -24.94
N ALA A 547 31.85 7.99 -25.04
CA ALA A 547 32.21 8.80 -23.88
C ALA A 547 31.01 9.54 -23.27
N LEU A 548 29.95 9.77 -24.05
CA LEU A 548 28.78 10.54 -23.63
C LEU A 548 27.62 9.63 -23.19
N VAL A 549 27.41 8.52 -23.89
CA VAL A 549 26.24 7.67 -23.71
C VAL A 549 26.55 6.18 -23.77
N ARG A 550 25.79 5.43 -22.97
CA ARG A 550 25.64 3.98 -23.09
C ARG A 550 24.18 3.61 -23.25
N THR A 551 23.84 2.99 -24.37
CA THR A 551 22.46 2.57 -24.69
C THR A 551 22.33 1.07 -24.62
N TRP A 552 21.48 0.62 -23.69
CA TRP A 552 20.99 -0.74 -23.55
C TRP A 552 19.69 -0.90 -24.34
N PHE A 553 19.59 -1.98 -25.09
CA PHE A 553 18.42 -2.29 -25.90
C PHE A 553 18.02 -3.75 -25.74
N LYS A 554 16.71 -3.98 -25.61
CA LYS A 554 16.08 -5.29 -25.76
C LYS A 554 14.75 -5.11 -26.49
N LYS A 555 14.54 -5.83 -27.60
CA LYS A 555 13.19 -5.98 -28.16
C LYS A 555 12.41 -6.91 -27.24
N ASP A 556 11.18 -6.56 -26.89
CA ASP A 556 10.31 -7.46 -26.14
C ASP A 556 10.20 -8.80 -26.88
N ASP A 557 10.41 -9.86 -26.13
CA ASP A 557 10.43 -11.25 -26.59
C ASP A 557 9.51 -12.15 -25.73
N THR A 558 8.70 -11.53 -24.86
CA THR A 558 7.91 -12.23 -23.84
C THR A 558 6.43 -11.84 -23.88
N PHE A 559 6.10 -10.54 -23.93
CA PHE A 559 4.72 -10.05 -23.68
C PHE A 559 3.97 -9.68 -24.95
N TRP A 560 4.70 -9.20 -25.97
CA TRP A 560 4.24 -8.83 -27.30
C TRP A 560 3.09 -7.80 -27.27
N VAL A 561 3.26 -6.75 -26.47
CA VAL A 561 2.38 -5.59 -26.39
C VAL A 561 2.89 -4.44 -27.26
N PRO A 562 2.04 -3.55 -27.81
CA PRO A 562 2.46 -2.38 -28.58
C PRO A 562 2.93 -1.24 -27.65
N LYS A 563 3.79 -1.59 -26.69
CA LYS A 563 4.30 -0.68 -25.67
C LYS A 563 5.82 -0.70 -25.66
N ALA A 564 6.41 0.38 -25.17
CA ALA A 564 7.82 0.43 -24.87
C ALA A 564 8.09 1.28 -23.62
N THR A 565 9.27 1.08 -23.06
CA THR A 565 9.82 1.82 -21.93
C THR A 565 11.18 2.38 -22.37
N LEU A 566 11.35 3.69 -22.23
CA LEU A 566 12.63 4.36 -22.41
C LEU A 566 13.03 5.04 -21.11
N ILE A 567 14.17 4.65 -20.56
CA ILE A 567 14.73 5.22 -19.32
C ILE A 567 16.07 5.88 -19.64
N ILE A 568 16.30 7.05 -19.07
CA ILE A 568 17.49 7.88 -19.24
C ILE A 568 17.99 8.31 -17.85
N SER A 569 19.18 7.88 -17.46
CA SER A 569 19.87 8.41 -16.29
C SER A 569 21.02 9.30 -16.71
N CYS A 570 20.86 10.58 -16.44
CA CYS A 570 21.86 11.61 -16.68
C CYS A 570 22.71 11.80 -15.43
N ARG A 571 23.87 11.14 -15.39
CA ARG A 571 24.83 11.24 -14.28
C ARG A 571 25.38 12.65 -14.21
N SER A 572 25.19 13.31 -13.06
CA SER A 572 25.71 14.65 -12.81
C SER A 572 26.09 14.81 -11.32
N PRO A 573 27.38 15.01 -10.98
CA PRO A 573 27.82 15.19 -9.60
C PRO A 573 27.13 16.34 -8.86
N ALA A 574 26.73 17.39 -9.57
CA ALA A 574 26.08 18.58 -9.01
C ALA A 574 24.80 18.24 -8.21
N SER A 575 24.11 17.16 -8.58
CA SER A 575 22.84 16.76 -7.96
C SER A 575 22.98 16.15 -6.56
N THR A 576 24.16 15.62 -6.21
CA THR A 576 24.40 14.92 -4.94
C THR A 576 25.63 15.42 -4.18
N ALA A 577 26.29 16.47 -4.67
CA ALA A 577 27.49 17.05 -4.04
C ALA A 577 27.22 17.69 -2.66
N SER A 578 25.99 18.16 -2.42
CA SER A 578 25.56 18.74 -1.15
C SER A 578 24.04 18.57 -0.94
N ALA A 579 23.57 18.77 0.29
CA ALA A 579 22.14 18.86 0.59
C ALA A 579 21.46 19.94 -0.28
N ALA A 580 22.09 21.12 -0.42
CA ALA A 580 21.62 22.19 -1.30
C ALA A 580 21.52 21.75 -2.76
N GLY A 581 22.51 21.02 -3.28
CA GLY A 581 22.48 20.47 -4.64
C GLY A 581 21.32 19.50 -4.87
N ARG A 582 21.01 18.68 -3.86
CA ARG A 582 19.87 17.74 -3.89
C ARG A 582 18.54 18.48 -3.87
N VAL A 583 18.39 19.51 -3.04
CA VAL A 583 17.18 20.34 -2.96
C VAL A 583 16.96 21.12 -4.26
N LYS A 584 18.00 21.75 -4.81
CA LYS A 584 17.92 22.43 -6.12
C LYS A 584 17.52 21.45 -7.24
N SER A 585 18.06 20.24 -7.22
CA SER A 585 17.70 19.21 -8.20
C SER A 585 16.22 18.83 -8.09
N ARG A 586 15.69 18.68 -6.86
CA ARG A 586 14.26 18.40 -6.63
C ARG A 586 13.38 19.55 -7.09
N LEU A 587 13.73 20.80 -6.74
CA LEU A 587 13.04 22.00 -7.20
C LEU A 587 12.98 22.07 -8.72
N PHE A 588 14.11 21.79 -9.38
CA PHE A 588 14.20 21.78 -10.84
C PHE A 588 13.28 20.71 -11.44
N THR A 589 13.36 19.45 -11.00
CA THR A 589 12.51 18.38 -11.54
C THR A 589 11.02 18.64 -11.29
N ASP A 590 10.66 19.19 -10.14
CA ASP A 590 9.28 19.53 -9.81
C ASP A 590 8.73 20.68 -10.67
N LEU A 591 9.56 21.67 -11.03
CA LEU A 591 9.20 22.73 -11.96
C LEU A 591 9.09 22.23 -13.41
N VAL A 592 9.92 21.26 -13.82
CA VAL A 592 9.78 20.62 -15.13
C VAL A 592 8.43 19.91 -15.22
N LYS A 593 8.05 19.12 -14.20
CA LYS A 593 6.73 18.46 -14.15
C LYS A 593 5.59 19.48 -14.19
N ASP A 594 5.71 20.54 -13.40
CA ASP A 594 4.71 21.61 -13.34
C ASP A 594 4.47 22.28 -14.70
N ALA A 595 5.53 22.45 -15.50
CA ALA A 595 5.48 23.00 -16.85
C ALA A 595 4.97 22.01 -17.91
N LEU A 596 5.11 20.70 -17.67
CA LEU A 596 4.69 19.65 -18.59
C LEU A 596 3.21 19.27 -18.43
N GLU A 597 2.63 19.43 -17.24
CA GLU A 597 1.33 18.88 -16.84
C GLU A 597 0.19 19.14 -17.85
N GLU A 598 0.05 20.38 -18.36
CA GLU A 598 -1.02 20.71 -19.32
C GLU A 598 -0.84 20.03 -20.70
N PHE A 599 0.40 19.81 -21.13
CA PHE A 599 0.71 19.12 -22.39
C PHE A 599 0.69 17.59 -22.22
N SER A 600 1.21 17.08 -21.11
CA SER A 600 1.34 15.64 -20.87
C SER A 600 0.01 14.97 -20.56
N TYR A 601 -1.00 15.72 -20.11
CA TYR A 601 -2.31 15.16 -19.75
C TYR A 601 -2.97 14.37 -20.89
N ASP A 602 -2.93 14.89 -22.12
CA ASP A 602 -3.46 14.19 -23.29
C ASP A 602 -2.69 12.89 -23.55
N ALA A 603 -1.38 12.89 -23.33
CA ALA A 603 -0.57 11.68 -23.46
C ALA A 603 -0.93 10.65 -22.37
N GLU A 604 -1.13 11.09 -21.13
CA GLU A 604 -1.53 10.23 -20.01
C GLU A 604 -2.89 9.55 -20.27
N LEU A 605 -3.88 10.32 -20.75
CA LEU A 605 -5.17 9.77 -21.18
C LEU A 605 -5.02 8.72 -22.30
N ALA A 606 -4.08 8.95 -23.21
CA ALA A 606 -3.79 8.04 -24.31
C ALA A 606 -2.93 6.82 -23.92
N GLY A 607 -2.60 6.64 -22.63
CA GLY A 607 -1.81 5.52 -22.13
C GLY A 607 -0.30 5.68 -22.34
N LEU A 608 0.19 6.92 -22.29
CA LEU A 608 1.60 7.29 -22.26
C LEU A 608 1.93 8.03 -20.97
N GLU A 609 2.97 7.59 -20.28
CA GLU A 609 3.41 8.17 -19.02
C GLU A 609 4.83 8.70 -19.16
N TYR A 610 5.18 9.65 -18.29
CA TYR A 610 6.54 10.13 -18.17
C TYR A 610 6.92 10.34 -16.70
N ALA A 611 8.21 10.31 -16.43
CA ALA A 611 8.75 10.72 -15.13
C ALA A 611 10.00 11.57 -15.32
N VAL A 612 10.03 12.74 -14.69
CA VAL A 612 11.26 13.54 -14.54
C VAL A 612 11.58 13.63 -13.05
N THR A 613 12.53 12.85 -12.57
CA THR A 613 12.86 12.74 -11.14
C THR A 613 14.37 12.66 -10.95
N LEU A 614 14.82 12.23 -9.76
CA LEU A 614 16.22 12.01 -9.47
C LEU A 614 16.45 10.56 -9.10
N ASP A 615 17.51 9.97 -9.65
CA ASP A 615 18.07 8.73 -9.12
C ASP A 615 19.28 9.04 -8.23
N SER A 616 20.03 8.00 -7.84
CA SER A 616 21.24 8.15 -7.01
C SER A 616 22.46 8.74 -7.76
N ARG A 617 22.38 8.91 -9.08
CA ARG A 617 23.45 9.40 -9.97
C ARG A 617 23.19 10.80 -10.50
N GLY A 618 21.92 11.19 -10.65
CA GLY A 618 21.53 12.48 -11.20
C GLY A 618 20.08 12.55 -11.63
N LEU A 619 19.87 13.20 -12.77
CA LEU A 619 18.55 13.41 -13.35
C LEU A 619 18.07 12.10 -14.00
N TYR A 620 16.84 11.70 -13.69
CA TYR A 620 16.17 10.53 -14.23
C TYR A 620 15.00 10.97 -15.10
N ILE A 621 14.98 10.52 -16.35
CA ILE A 621 13.88 10.76 -17.29
C ILE A 621 13.38 9.41 -17.78
N GLU A 622 12.07 9.18 -17.71
CA GLU A 622 11.41 8.01 -18.26
C GLU A 622 10.24 8.43 -19.13
N VAL A 623 10.02 7.70 -20.22
CA VAL A 623 8.78 7.72 -20.99
C VAL A 623 8.38 6.28 -21.29
N SER A 624 7.12 5.94 -21.02
CA SER A 624 6.61 4.58 -21.16
C SER A 624 5.15 4.56 -21.64
N GLY A 625 4.70 3.44 -22.19
CA GLY A 625 3.33 3.28 -22.70
C GLY A 625 3.31 2.90 -24.18
N TYR A 626 2.25 3.26 -24.91
CA TYR A 626 2.09 2.87 -26.31
C TYR A 626 3.17 3.47 -27.23
N ASN A 627 3.89 2.62 -27.98
CA ASN A 627 5.12 3.03 -28.64
C ASN A 627 4.94 4.00 -29.84
N ASP A 628 3.73 4.16 -30.39
CA ASP A 628 3.43 5.03 -31.55
C ASP A 628 3.81 6.50 -31.29
N LYS A 629 3.31 7.08 -30.19
CA LYS A 629 3.49 8.50 -29.85
C LYS A 629 4.57 8.74 -28.78
N LEU A 630 5.22 7.69 -28.29
CA LEU A 630 6.32 7.77 -27.32
C LEU A 630 7.44 8.74 -27.74
N PRO A 631 7.94 8.73 -29.00
CA PRO A 631 8.99 9.66 -29.41
C PRO A 631 8.57 11.14 -29.37
N VAL A 632 7.28 11.42 -29.60
CA VAL A 632 6.73 12.78 -29.57
C VAL A 632 6.71 13.31 -28.14
N LEU A 633 6.20 12.50 -27.20
CA LEU A 633 6.20 12.85 -25.79
C LEU A 633 7.64 13.04 -25.27
N LEU A 634 8.55 12.11 -25.60
CA LEU A 634 9.95 12.21 -25.22
C LEU A 634 10.59 13.52 -25.71
N GLN A 635 10.39 13.89 -26.97
CA GLN A 635 10.95 15.11 -27.51
C GLN A 635 10.48 16.33 -26.70
N HIS A 636 9.20 16.39 -26.37
CA HIS A 636 8.63 17.48 -25.59
C HIS A 636 9.19 17.51 -24.16
N VAL A 637 9.26 16.36 -23.48
CA VAL A 637 9.86 16.24 -22.13
C VAL A 637 11.30 16.73 -22.11
N LEU A 638 12.11 16.33 -23.11
CA LEU A 638 13.51 16.75 -23.22
C LEU A 638 13.67 18.25 -23.50
N LEU A 639 12.84 18.80 -24.40
CA LEU A 639 12.83 20.23 -24.72
C LEU A 639 12.45 21.05 -23.49
N THR A 640 11.36 20.69 -22.81
CA THR A 640 10.92 21.37 -21.59
C THR A 640 11.96 21.26 -20.48
N THR A 641 12.61 20.10 -20.32
CA THR A 641 13.71 19.94 -19.35
C THR A 641 14.88 20.88 -19.67
N ARG A 642 15.29 20.98 -20.94
CA ARG A 642 16.41 21.83 -21.35
C ARG A 642 16.10 23.31 -21.23
N ASP A 643 14.95 23.71 -21.76
CA ASP A 643 14.58 25.11 -22.01
C ASP A 643 13.68 25.69 -20.92
N LEU A 644 13.44 24.96 -19.83
CA LEU A 644 12.57 25.40 -18.72
C LEU A 644 12.86 26.85 -18.33
N GLU A 645 11.84 27.69 -18.45
CA GLU A 645 11.85 29.05 -17.92
C GLU A 645 11.44 29.03 -16.44
N ILE A 646 12.42 29.22 -15.55
CA ILE A 646 12.15 29.31 -14.11
C ILE A 646 11.52 30.68 -13.81
N ARG A 647 10.19 30.70 -13.76
CA ARG A 647 9.39 31.85 -13.32
C ARG A 647 9.34 31.94 -11.80
N ASP A 648 9.43 33.16 -11.27
CA ASP A 648 9.48 33.40 -9.82
C ASP A 648 8.20 32.97 -9.09
N ASP A 649 7.04 33.17 -9.73
CA ASP A 649 5.75 32.81 -9.17
C ASP A 649 5.59 31.29 -9.05
N ARG A 650 5.94 30.54 -10.11
CA ARG A 650 5.93 29.06 -10.08
C ARG A 650 6.98 28.53 -9.12
N PHE A 651 8.18 29.11 -9.09
CA PHE A 651 9.22 28.75 -8.13
C PHE A 651 8.73 28.90 -6.68
N ALA A 652 8.05 29.99 -6.34
CA ALA A 652 7.53 30.22 -5.00
C ALA A 652 6.49 29.15 -4.60
N ILE A 653 5.57 28.79 -5.51
CA ILE A 653 4.56 27.75 -5.29
C ILE A 653 5.22 26.38 -5.04
N ILE A 654 6.18 26.00 -5.90
CA ILE A 654 6.86 24.71 -5.78
C ILE A 654 7.77 24.67 -4.53
N LYS A 655 8.43 25.78 -4.19
CA LYS A 655 9.23 25.90 -2.97
C LYS A 655 8.38 25.75 -1.71
N GLU A 656 7.20 26.38 -1.66
CA GLU A 656 6.24 26.17 -0.57
C GLU A 656 5.83 24.71 -0.47
N ARG A 657 5.47 24.08 -1.61
CA ARG A 657 5.04 22.67 -1.67
C ARG A 657 6.12 21.73 -1.13
N ILE A 658 7.38 21.93 -1.52
CA ILE A 658 8.51 21.13 -1.04
C ILE A 658 8.76 21.39 0.46
N SER A 659 8.70 22.64 0.92
CA SER A 659 8.86 22.99 2.34
C SER A 659 7.79 22.31 3.20
N ARG A 660 6.53 22.34 2.75
CA ARG A 660 5.42 21.64 3.38
C ARG A 660 5.62 20.13 3.36
N GLY A 661 6.14 19.58 2.27
CA GLY A 661 6.51 18.17 2.17
C GLY A 661 7.55 17.74 3.21
N TYR A 662 8.57 18.56 3.48
CA TYR A 662 9.56 18.28 4.53
C TYR A 662 8.94 18.33 5.94
N ARG A 663 8.14 19.35 6.24
CA ARG A 663 7.42 19.44 7.53
C ARG A 663 6.44 18.28 7.75
N ASN A 664 5.71 17.87 6.70
CA ASN A 664 4.78 16.74 6.77
C ASN A 664 5.50 15.39 6.91
N TRP A 665 6.70 15.25 6.35
CA TRP A 665 7.51 14.04 6.53
C TRP A 665 7.87 13.83 8.01
N GLU A 666 8.17 14.90 8.76
CA GLU A 666 8.43 14.81 10.21
C GLU A 666 7.23 14.31 11.02
N LEU A 667 6.00 14.50 10.52
CA LEU A 667 4.74 14.06 11.12
C LEU A 667 4.27 12.69 10.61
N ALA A 668 4.99 12.08 9.66
CA ALA A 668 4.61 10.78 9.11
C ALA A 668 4.81 9.66 10.13
N SER A 669 4.13 8.52 9.90
CA SER A 669 4.31 7.31 10.73
C SER A 669 5.80 6.97 10.90
N PRO A 670 6.26 6.63 12.12
CA PRO A 670 7.67 6.33 12.39
C PRO A 670 8.30 5.28 11.45
N TRP A 671 7.53 4.25 11.09
CA TRP A 671 7.90 3.25 10.09
C TRP A 671 8.35 3.85 8.75
N ASN A 672 7.71 4.92 8.28
CA ASN A 672 8.05 5.57 7.02
C ASN A 672 9.33 6.42 7.11
N GLN A 673 9.75 6.83 8.31
CA GLN A 673 10.93 7.67 8.52
C GLN A 673 12.21 6.85 8.76
N ILE A 674 12.10 5.68 9.41
CA ILE A 674 13.25 4.97 9.99
C ILE A 674 14.29 4.51 8.95
N GLY A 675 13.84 4.15 7.75
CA GLY A 675 14.71 3.70 6.65
C GLY A 675 15.65 4.78 6.12
N ASP A 676 15.23 6.05 6.15
CA ASP A 676 16.06 7.19 5.71
C ASP A 676 17.26 7.38 6.66
N TYR A 677 17.04 7.27 7.97
CA TYR A 677 18.13 7.33 8.96
C TYR A 677 19.06 6.13 8.87
N MET A 678 18.53 4.92 8.67
CA MET A 678 19.36 3.72 8.45
C MET A 678 20.26 3.89 7.22
N THR A 679 19.72 4.42 6.13
CA THR A 679 20.47 4.72 4.90
C THR A 679 21.53 5.79 5.14
N TRP A 680 21.19 6.85 5.87
CA TRP A 680 22.14 7.91 6.24
C TRP A 680 23.32 7.42 7.07
N LEU A 681 23.07 6.53 8.05
CA LEU A 681 24.09 5.95 8.92
C LEU A 681 25.03 4.98 8.18
N THR A 682 24.56 4.35 7.10
CA THR A 682 25.26 3.23 6.44
C THR A 682 25.80 3.57 5.05
N MET A 683 25.60 4.79 4.55
CA MET A 683 26.14 5.27 3.27
C MET A 683 27.28 6.27 3.44
N ASP A 684 28.24 6.25 2.50
CA ASP A 684 29.38 7.17 2.50
C ASP A 684 28.98 8.63 2.27
N GLN A 685 27.95 8.85 1.44
CA GLN A 685 27.36 10.15 1.15
C GLN A 685 25.84 10.03 1.07
N SER A 686 25.17 10.55 2.09
CA SER A 686 23.72 10.65 2.21
C SER A 686 23.38 11.83 3.11
N TYR A 687 22.16 12.34 2.98
CA TYR A 687 21.61 13.47 3.73
C TYR A 687 20.20 13.14 4.21
N VAL A 688 19.79 13.75 5.31
CA VAL A 688 18.45 13.56 5.90
C VAL A 688 17.53 14.76 5.63
N VAL A 689 16.23 14.59 5.88
CA VAL A 689 15.22 15.62 5.58
C VAL A 689 15.49 16.93 6.30
N GLU A 690 16.02 16.89 7.52
CA GLU A 690 16.37 18.08 8.29
C GLU A 690 17.45 18.92 7.60
N GLU A 691 18.42 18.26 6.96
CA GLU A 691 19.48 18.95 6.20
C GLU A 691 18.92 19.55 4.90
N PHE A 692 17.93 18.90 4.28
CA PHE A 692 17.24 19.46 3.13
C PHE A 692 16.36 20.67 3.50
N GLU A 693 15.64 20.57 4.61
CA GLU A 693 14.79 21.65 5.13
C GLU A 693 15.62 22.87 5.52
N ALA A 694 16.79 22.68 6.14
CA ALA A 694 17.68 23.78 6.50
C ALA A 694 18.22 24.55 5.28
N GLU A 695 18.46 23.86 4.15
CA GLU A 695 18.98 24.48 2.93
C GLU A 695 17.91 25.19 2.09
N LEU A 696 16.67 24.69 2.11
CA LEU A 696 15.60 25.17 1.24
C LEU A 696 15.32 26.69 1.34
N PRO A 697 15.26 27.32 2.54
CA PRO A 697 15.07 28.76 2.68
C PRO A 697 16.08 29.60 1.91
N HIS A 698 17.34 29.14 1.83
CA HIS A 698 18.45 29.86 1.22
C HIS A 698 18.52 29.76 -0.32
N ILE A 699 17.71 28.90 -0.94
CA ILE A 699 17.68 28.74 -2.40
C ILE A 699 16.79 29.83 -3.01
N THR A 700 17.34 30.61 -3.94
CA THR A 700 16.63 31.65 -4.73
C THR A 700 16.35 31.19 -6.16
N PRO A 701 15.40 31.83 -6.89
CA PRO A 701 15.19 31.57 -8.30
C PRO A 701 16.47 31.71 -9.15
N GLU A 702 17.28 32.74 -8.88
CA GLU A 702 18.55 32.98 -9.60
C GLU A 702 19.55 31.84 -9.36
N ALA A 703 19.67 31.37 -8.12
CA ALA A 703 20.52 30.24 -7.79
C ALA A 703 20.08 28.97 -8.54
N LEU A 704 18.76 28.78 -8.71
CA LEU A 704 18.22 27.65 -9.47
C LEU A 704 18.47 27.79 -10.97
N ARG A 705 18.34 28.99 -11.55
CA ARG A 705 18.68 29.26 -12.97
C ARG A 705 20.15 28.98 -13.29
N VAL A 706 21.06 29.32 -12.36
CA VAL A 706 22.47 28.97 -12.50
C VAL A 706 22.67 27.46 -12.38
N PHE A 707 22.01 26.83 -11.40
CA PHE A 707 22.11 25.39 -11.16
C PHE A 707 21.57 24.55 -12.32
N GLN A 708 20.48 24.96 -12.97
CA GLN A 708 19.95 24.30 -14.18
C GLN A 708 21.03 24.19 -15.25
N LYS A 709 21.76 25.29 -15.51
CA LYS A 709 22.86 25.30 -16.48
C LYS A 709 24.00 24.39 -16.04
N GLU A 710 24.37 24.41 -14.76
CA GLU A 710 25.40 23.54 -14.20
C GLU A 710 25.02 22.06 -14.38
N LEU A 711 23.83 21.67 -13.93
CA LEU A 711 23.28 20.32 -13.96
C LEU A 711 23.25 19.74 -15.37
N LEU A 712 22.84 20.53 -16.37
CA LEU A 712 22.67 20.09 -17.76
C LEU A 712 23.93 20.25 -18.62
N SER A 713 24.95 21.01 -18.19
CA SER A 713 26.12 21.32 -19.01
C SER A 713 27.06 20.14 -19.28
N GLN A 714 27.12 19.17 -18.37
CA GLN A 714 28.08 18.07 -18.43
C GLN A 714 27.50 16.82 -17.76
N MET A 715 27.39 15.71 -18.51
CA MET A 715 26.85 14.45 -17.99
C MET A 715 27.39 13.24 -18.75
N HIS A 716 27.14 12.05 -18.20
CA HIS A 716 27.14 10.79 -18.93
C HIS A 716 25.73 10.19 -18.84
N MET A 717 25.20 9.70 -19.95
CA MET A 717 23.83 9.17 -20.04
C MET A 717 23.84 7.65 -20.09
N GLU A 718 23.08 7.01 -19.21
CA GLU A 718 22.77 5.58 -19.29
C GLU A 718 21.32 5.45 -19.79
N VAL A 719 21.13 4.86 -20.97
CA VAL A 719 19.82 4.73 -21.61
C VAL A 719 19.41 3.25 -21.64
N LEU A 720 18.16 2.94 -21.29
CA LEU A 720 17.53 1.64 -21.53
C LEU A 720 16.32 1.83 -22.43
N ALA A 721 16.33 1.18 -23.59
CA ALA A 721 15.18 1.05 -24.49
C ALA A 721 14.69 -0.41 -24.47
N HIS A 722 13.47 -0.64 -24.00
CA HIS A 722 12.88 -1.97 -23.90
C HIS A 722 11.44 -1.97 -24.42
N GLY A 723 11.04 -2.96 -25.21
CA GLY A 723 9.65 -3.11 -25.66
C GLY A 723 9.49 -3.35 -27.16
N ASN A 724 8.35 -2.92 -27.71
CA ASN A 724 8.03 -2.97 -29.14
C ASN A 724 8.78 -1.89 -29.93
N MET A 725 10.09 -2.07 -30.03
CA MET A 725 11.01 -1.21 -30.77
C MET A 725 12.09 -2.05 -31.45
N TYR A 726 12.71 -1.51 -32.50
CA TYR A 726 13.91 -2.06 -33.11
C TYR A 726 15.17 -1.37 -32.59
N LYS A 727 16.32 -1.98 -32.85
CA LYS A 727 17.63 -1.46 -32.45
C LYS A 727 17.85 -0.05 -33.01
N GLU A 728 17.42 0.17 -34.24
CA GLU A 728 17.52 1.44 -34.95
C GLU A 728 16.64 2.50 -34.29
N ASP A 729 15.48 2.12 -33.74
CA ASP A 729 14.63 3.05 -32.98
C ASP A 729 15.33 3.48 -31.70
N ALA A 730 15.93 2.55 -30.95
CA ALA A 730 16.69 2.86 -29.74
C ALA A 730 17.87 3.81 -30.02
N LEU A 731 18.58 3.60 -31.12
CA LEU A 731 19.66 4.50 -31.57
C LEU A 731 19.11 5.88 -31.95
N ARG A 732 18.03 5.96 -32.74
CA ARG A 732 17.38 7.24 -33.10
C ARG A 732 16.88 8.02 -31.89
N LEU A 733 16.27 7.34 -30.91
CA LEU A 733 15.86 7.99 -29.65
C LEU A 733 17.07 8.46 -28.85
N THR A 734 18.16 7.68 -28.82
CA THR A 734 19.42 8.10 -28.20
C THR A 734 19.98 9.36 -28.85
N ASP A 735 20.01 9.41 -30.19
CA ASP A 735 20.49 10.57 -30.93
C ASP A 735 19.60 11.80 -30.70
N MET A 736 18.29 11.62 -30.55
CA MET A 736 17.37 12.69 -30.15
C MET A 736 17.66 13.21 -28.74
N ILE A 737 17.95 12.33 -27.76
CA ILE A 737 18.32 12.73 -26.40
C ILE A 737 19.59 13.58 -26.44
N GLU A 738 20.64 13.10 -27.11
CA GLU A 738 21.91 13.80 -27.24
C GLU A 738 21.77 15.14 -27.97
N SER A 739 21.12 15.14 -29.13
CA SER A 739 20.95 16.35 -29.95
C SER A 739 20.02 17.38 -29.31
N THR A 740 19.14 16.96 -28.41
CA THR A 740 18.27 17.86 -27.64
C THR A 740 19.05 18.45 -26.46
N LEU A 741 19.54 17.63 -25.54
CA LEU A 741 20.19 18.10 -24.30
C LEU A 741 21.57 18.74 -24.55
N LYS A 742 22.31 18.29 -25.57
CA LYS A 742 23.66 18.76 -25.95
C LYS A 742 24.67 18.91 -24.79
N PRO A 743 24.79 17.92 -23.89
CA PRO A 743 25.76 18.04 -22.80
C PRO A 743 27.19 17.83 -23.28
N ARG A 744 28.15 18.37 -22.54
CA ARG A 744 29.56 17.95 -22.66
C ARG A 744 29.78 16.61 -21.98
N VAL A 745 30.78 15.86 -22.45
CA VAL A 745 31.22 14.60 -21.83
C VAL A 745 31.60 14.82 -20.36
N LEU A 746 31.02 14.03 -19.46
CA LEU A 746 31.48 13.89 -18.07
C LEU A 746 32.64 12.87 -18.01
N PRO A 747 33.89 13.30 -17.73
CA PRO A 747 35.03 12.39 -17.64
C PRO A 747 34.77 11.27 -16.65
N GLN A 748 35.18 10.05 -17.00
CA GLN A 748 34.95 8.87 -16.16
C GLN A 748 35.53 9.01 -14.74
N ALA A 749 36.63 9.75 -14.57
CA ALA A 749 37.22 10.04 -13.26
C ALA A 749 36.30 10.85 -12.31
N GLN A 750 35.29 11.54 -12.85
CA GLN A 750 34.28 12.28 -12.07
C GLN A 750 33.04 11.44 -11.78
N TRP A 751 32.99 10.19 -12.26
CA TRP A 751 31.89 9.29 -11.95
C TRP A 751 32.04 8.84 -10.51
N LYS A 752 31.11 9.29 -9.65
CA LYS A 752 31.11 8.94 -8.24
C LYS A 752 31.01 7.43 -8.06
N ILE A 753 32.00 6.86 -7.37
CA ILE A 753 31.99 5.46 -6.96
C ILE A 753 31.04 5.34 -5.78
N ARG A 754 29.98 4.54 -5.92
CA ARG A 754 28.98 4.36 -4.87
C ARG A 754 29.48 3.30 -3.88
N ARG A 755 29.50 3.64 -2.58
CA ARG A 755 30.00 2.77 -1.51
C ARG A 755 29.04 2.76 -0.32
N GLY A 756 28.91 1.61 0.33
CA GLY A 756 28.36 1.50 1.68
C GLY A 756 29.47 1.57 2.74
N LEU A 757 29.11 1.92 3.96
CA LEU A 757 29.95 1.79 5.15
C LEU A 757 29.81 0.38 5.72
N VAL A 758 30.93 -0.23 6.12
CA VAL A 758 30.97 -1.60 6.62
C VAL A 758 30.99 -1.58 8.15
N LEU A 759 30.05 -2.29 8.78
CA LEU A 759 30.04 -2.46 10.23
C LEU A 759 31.13 -3.47 10.64
N PRO A 760 32.01 -3.15 11.61
CA PRO A 760 33.03 -4.09 12.05
C PRO A 760 32.43 -5.34 12.71
N PRO A 761 33.02 -6.53 12.54
CA PRO A 761 32.63 -7.72 13.28
C PRO A 761 32.65 -7.46 14.80
N GLY A 762 31.61 -7.91 15.50
CA GLY A 762 31.43 -7.69 16.94
C GLY A 762 30.94 -6.29 17.32
N SER A 763 30.57 -5.44 16.36
CA SER A 763 30.01 -4.12 16.66
C SER A 763 28.59 -4.18 17.19
N ASN A 764 28.24 -3.25 18.08
CA ASN A 764 26.88 -3.09 18.62
C ASN A 764 26.59 -1.59 18.77
N TYR A 765 26.02 -0.98 17.73
CA TYR A 765 25.74 0.45 17.70
C TYR A 765 24.24 0.73 17.87
N ILE A 766 23.93 1.85 18.54
CA ILE A 766 22.58 2.36 18.68
C ILE A 766 22.57 3.84 18.32
N TRP A 767 21.60 4.27 17.52
CA TRP A 767 21.29 5.69 17.30
C TRP A 767 19.83 5.96 17.69
N LYS A 768 19.59 7.05 18.40
CA LYS A 768 18.27 7.40 18.95
C LYS A 768 17.84 8.77 18.43
N LYS A 769 16.55 8.93 18.15
CA LYS A 769 15.93 10.21 17.78
C LYS A 769 14.52 10.31 18.31
N GLN A 770 14.21 11.43 18.93
CA GLN A 770 12.84 11.77 19.29
C GLN A 770 12.05 12.20 18.03
N LEU A 771 10.86 11.63 17.87
CA LEU A 771 9.90 11.97 16.80
C LEU A 771 9.35 13.38 17.01
N LYS A 772 8.89 14.02 15.93
CA LYS A 772 8.44 15.42 15.93
C LYS A 772 6.96 15.59 16.23
N ASP A 773 6.11 14.63 15.86
CA ASP A 773 4.69 14.67 16.19
C ASP A 773 4.49 14.51 17.72
N PRO A 774 4.02 15.56 18.42
CA PRO A 774 3.81 15.50 19.86
C PRO A 774 2.64 14.60 20.27
N ALA A 775 1.74 14.24 19.36
CA ALA A 775 0.57 13.39 19.62
C ALA A 775 0.81 11.91 19.29
N ASN A 776 1.91 11.59 18.59
CA ASN A 776 2.23 10.22 18.26
C ASN A 776 2.73 9.45 19.50
N VAL A 777 2.06 8.34 19.80
CA VAL A 777 2.37 7.41 20.91
C VAL A 777 3.25 6.24 20.50
N ASN A 778 3.50 6.04 19.20
CA ASN A 778 4.22 4.87 18.70
C ASN A 778 5.73 5.15 18.57
N HIS A 779 6.54 4.33 19.23
CA HIS A 779 7.97 4.18 18.96
C HIS A 779 8.21 3.32 17.72
N CYS A 780 9.43 3.35 17.17
CA CYS A 780 9.85 2.42 16.14
C CYS A 780 11.32 2.02 16.30
N ILE A 781 11.60 0.74 16.08
CA ILE A 781 12.96 0.19 16.05
C ILE A 781 13.23 -0.41 14.68
N GLN A 782 14.40 -0.13 14.11
CA GLN A 782 14.98 -0.92 13.03
C GLN A 782 16.27 -1.55 13.54
N TYR A 783 16.27 -2.88 13.62
CA TYR A 783 17.38 -3.68 14.13
C TYR A 783 18.07 -4.35 12.95
N PHE A 784 19.29 -3.91 12.61
CA PHE A 784 20.03 -4.38 11.44
C PHE A 784 21.26 -5.20 11.84
N LEU A 785 21.40 -6.37 11.19
CA LEU A 785 22.53 -7.28 11.30
C LEU A 785 23.28 -7.32 9.96
N HIS A 786 24.49 -6.78 9.96
CA HIS A 786 25.37 -6.81 8.79
C HIS A 786 26.00 -8.20 8.63
N VAL A 787 26.02 -8.70 7.39
CA VAL A 787 26.52 -10.03 7.06
C VAL A 787 27.68 -9.95 6.08
N GLY A 788 27.53 -9.22 4.97
CA GLY A 788 28.56 -9.20 3.94
C GLY A 788 28.24 -8.34 2.72
N SER A 789 28.81 -8.70 1.57
CA SER A 789 28.64 -7.95 0.33
C SER A 789 27.38 -8.36 -0.42
N ARG A 790 26.72 -7.38 -1.04
CA ARG A 790 25.60 -7.59 -1.96
C ARG A 790 26.00 -8.36 -3.22
N GLY A 791 27.26 -8.32 -3.63
CA GLY A 791 27.76 -9.00 -4.83
C GLY A 791 28.13 -10.47 -4.63
N ASP A 792 28.08 -10.96 -3.38
CA ASP A 792 28.45 -12.34 -3.02
C ASP A 792 27.21 -13.24 -3.03
N TYR A 793 27.14 -14.17 -3.98
CA TYR A 793 26.00 -15.08 -4.14
C TYR A 793 25.81 -16.04 -2.96
N ASP A 794 26.88 -16.47 -2.29
CA ASP A 794 26.78 -17.36 -1.13
C ASP A 794 26.18 -16.62 0.07
N VAL A 795 26.62 -15.38 0.32
CA VAL A 795 26.05 -14.52 1.36
C VAL A 795 24.58 -14.24 1.07
N ARG A 796 24.25 -13.89 -0.17
CA ARG A 796 22.85 -13.62 -0.58
C ARG A 796 21.97 -14.85 -0.38
N ALA A 797 22.41 -16.01 -0.85
CA ALA A 797 21.65 -17.27 -0.75
C ALA A 797 21.32 -17.62 0.70
N LYS A 798 22.30 -17.51 1.61
CA LYS A 798 22.11 -17.78 3.04
C LYS A 798 21.14 -16.81 3.70
N VAL A 799 21.28 -15.51 3.43
CA VAL A 799 20.38 -14.48 4.01
C VAL A 799 18.96 -14.60 3.45
N LEU A 800 18.79 -14.94 2.16
CA LEU A 800 17.48 -15.19 1.55
C LEU A 800 16.80 -16.43 2.14
N LEU A 801 17.56 -17.51 2.35
CA LEU A 801 17.01 -18.73 2.98
C LEU A 801 16.68 -18.48 4.46
N LEU A 802 17.50 -17.68 5.17
CA LEU A 802 17.18 -17.26 6.54
C LEU A 802 15.86 -16.48 6.59
N ASP A 803 15.68 -15.49 5.71
CA ASP A 803 14.43 -14.74 5.60
C ASP A 803 13.23 -15.67 5.41
N GLN A 804 13.31 -16.60 4.44
CA GLN A 804 12.25 -17.58 4.20
C GLN A 804 11.88 -18.39 5.46
N ILE A 805 12.86 -18.77 6.28
CA ILE A 805 12.64 -19.55 7.51
C ILE A 805 12.08 -18.68 8.64
N VAL A 806 12.54 -17.43 8.76
CA VAL A 806 12.26 -16.55 9.91
C VAL A 806 10.99 -15.72 9.72
N HIS A 807 10.57 -15.47 8.48
CA HIS A 807 9.50 -14.52 8.17
C HIS A 807 8.17 -14.81 8.87
N GLU A 808 7.62 -16.04 8.72
CA GLU A 808 6.36 -16.42 9.38
C GLU A 808 6.51 -16.55 10.91
N PRO A 809 7.57 -17.21 11.45
CA PRO A 809 7.77 -17.26 12.89
C PRO A 809 7.92 -15.89 13.55
N CYS A 810 8.57 -14.94 12.88
CA CYS A 810 8.72 -13.56 13.35
C CYS A 810 7.35 -12.89 13.49
N PHE A 811 6.50 -13.00 12.47
CA PHE A 811 5.14 -12.46 12.51
C PHE A 811 4.31 -13.14 13.59
N ASN A 812 4.32 -14.47 13.65
CA ASN A 812 3.57 -15.23 14.64
C ASN A 812 3.99 -14.88 16.08
N GLN A 813 5.29 -14.85 16.37
CA GLN A 813 5.78 -14.62 17.73
C GLN A 813 5.63 -13.15 18.13
N LEU A 814 6.18 -12.22 17.36
CA LEU A 814 6.29 -10.82 17.76
C LEU A 814 5.00 -10.01 17.51
N ARG A 815 4.18 -10.38 16.51
CA ARG A 815 2.86 -9.78 16.29
C ARG A 815 1.75 -10.63 16.89
N THR A 816 1.51 -11.85 16.40
CA THR A 816 0.33 -12.61 16.82
C THR A 816 0.35 -12.94 18.31
N LYS A 817 1.43 -13.49 18.86
CA LYS A 817 1.49 -13.92 20.28
C LYS A 817 1.80 -12.78 21.24
N GLU A 818 2.84 -12.01 20.97
CA GLU A 818 3.32 -10.96 21.88
C GLU A 818 2.60 -9.62 21.70
N GLN A 819 1.92 -9.41 20.57
CA GLN A 819 1.13 -8.21 20.29
C GLN A 819 1.96 -6.92 20.45
N LEU A 820 3.19 -6.93 19.95
CA LEU A 820 4.08 -5.77 20.03
C LEU A 820 3.59 -4.62 19.14
N GLY A 821 2.87 -4.92 18.08
CA GLY A 821 2.22 -3.92 17.23
C GLY A 821 1.76 -4.49 15.90
N TYR A 822 1.00 -3.70 15.16
CA TYR A 822 0.52 -4.09 13.83
C TYR A 822 1.67 -4.20 12.80
N ILE A 823 2.66 -3.30 12.87
CA ILE A 823 3.83 -3.30 11.97
C ILE A 823 4.94 -4.10 12.64
N VAL A 824 5.12 -5.34 12.18
CA VAL A 824 6.22 -6.23 12.54
C VAL A 824 6.70 -6.90 11.27
N TYR A 825 7.95 -6.68 10.91
CA TYR A 825 8.54 -7.26 9.70
C TYR A 825 9.97 -7.71 9.97
N SER A 826 10.36 -8.80 9.31
CA SER A 826 11.75 -9.22 9.18
C SER A 826 12.05 -9.49 7.71
N GLY A 827 13.31 -9.30 7.32
CA GLY A 827 13.73 -9.64 5.97
C GLY A 827 15.15 -9.24 5.63
N THR A 828 15.45 -9.28 4.33
CA THR A 828 16.76 -8.88 3.82
C THR A 828 16.87 -7.37 3.74
N TRP A 829 17.96 -6.80 4.23
CA TRP A 829 18.30 -5.39 4.02
C TRP A 829 19.50 -5.27 3.10
N THR A 830 19.44 -4.31 2.17
CA THR A 830 20.52 -4.06 1.20
C THR A 830 20.85 -2.59 1.15
N SER A 831 22.14 -2.26 1.33
CA SER A 831 22.65 -0.95 0.92
C SER A 831 23.09 -0.99 -0.54
N VAL A 832 23.85 0.02 -0.99
CA VAL A 832 24.49 0.02 -2.30
C VAL A 832 25.32 -1.25 -2.52
N THR A 833 26.16 -1.61 -1.55
CA THR A 833 27.14 -2.71 -1.68
C THR A 833 27.09 -3.71 -0.53
N GLN A 834 26.36 -3.41 0.55
CA GLN A 834 26.26 -4.26 1.74
C GLN A 834 24.94 -5.04 1.76
N TYR A 835 24.96 -6.20 2.43
CA TYR A 835 23.85 -7.14 2.56
C TYR A 835 23.74 -7.61 4.01
N GLY A 836 22.51 -7.81 4.48
CA GLY A 836 22.26 -8.32 5.82
C GLY A 836 20.79 -8.62 6.09
N PHE A 837 20.49 -8.86 7.36
CA PHE A 837 19.15 -9.22 7.84
C PHE A 837 18.66 -8.15 8.81
N TYR A 838 17.36 -7.83 8.79
CA TYR A 838 16.81 -6.81 9.67
C TYR A 838 15.44 -7.16 10.23
N PHE A 839 15.11 -6.48 11.32
CA PHE A 839 13.77 -6.41 11.89
C PHE A 839 13.31 -4.96 11.96
N VAL A 840 12.00 -4.78 11.91
CA VAL A 840 11.38 -3.50 12.17
C VAL A 840 10.05 -3.68 12.88
N ILE A 841 9.86 -2.89 13.95
CA ILE A 841 8.64 -2.92 14.77
C ILE A 841 8.21 -1.48 15.05
N GLN A 842 6.92 -1.18 14.85
CA GLN A 842 6.28 0.05 15.33
C GLN A 842 5.28 -0.30 16.43
N SER A 843 5.37 0.39 17.58
CA SER A 843 4.76 -0.07 18.83
C SER A 843 4.61 1.06 19.85
N GLU A 844 3.61 0.97 20.73
CA GLU A 844 3.50 1.82 21.94
C GLU A 844 4.60 1.51 22.97
N LYS A 845 5.16 0.29 22.97
CA LYS A 845 6.31 -0.08 23.80
C LYS A 845 7.61 0.55 23.28
N THR A 846 8.51 0.89 24.19
CA THR A 846 9.78 1.57 23.89
C THR A 846 10.74 0.72 23.04
N ALA A 847 11.56 1.37 22.21
CA ALA A 847 12.51 0.68 21.34
C ALA A 847 13.49 -0.26 22.09
N PRO A 848 14.04 0.10 23.28
CA PRO A 848 14.84 -0.83 24.08
C PRO A 848 14.08 -2.10 24.47
N TYR A 849 12.79 -2.00 24.84
CA TYR A 849 11.98 -3.18 25.13
C TYR A 849 11.82 -4.06 23.90
N LEU A 850 11.48 -3.46 22.75
CA LEU A 850 11.33 -4.18 21.49
C LEU A 850 12.60 -4.92 21.08
N GLU A 851 13.77 -4.30 21.29
CA GLU A 851 15.05 -4.95 21.06
C GLU A 851 15.21 -6.22 21.89
N THR A 852 14.85 -6.21 23.18
CA THR A 852 14.92 -7.41 24.01
C THR A 852 14.04 -8.55 23.48
N ARG A 853 12.88 -8.22 22.90
CA ARG A 853 11.96 -9.20 22.32
C ARG A 853 12.52 -9.78 21.02
N ILE A 854 13.14 -8.96 20.17
CA ILE A 854 13.86 -9.42 18.98
C ILE A 854 15.00 -10.37 19.36
N GLU A 855 15.82 -10.01 20.36
CA GLU A 855 16.94 -10.83 20.82
C GLU A 855 16.45 -12.18 21.40
N GLU A 856 15.35 -12.21 22.15
CA GLU A 856 14.78 -13.45 22.67
C GLU A 856 14.20 -14.33 21.56
N PHE A 857 13.50 -13.71 20.60
CA PHE A 857 13.00 -14.41 19.42
C PHE A 857 14.14 -15.05 18.61
N LEU A 858 15.26 -14.35 18.41
CA LEU A 858 16.43 -14.90 17.72
C LEU A 858 17.02 -16.14 18.43
N LYS A 859 16.93 -16.25 19.76
CA LYS A 859 17.32 -17.48 20.47
C LYS A 859 16.35 -18.62 20.16
N THR A 860 15.05 -18.34 20.10
CA THR A 860 14.04 -19.32 19.69
C THR A 860 14.26 -19.79 18.25
N VAL A 861 14.67 -18.89 17.35
CA VAL A 861 15.01 -19.24 15.96
C VAL A 861 16.21 -20.20 15.89
N ALA A 862 17.23 -20.02 16.74
CA ALA A 862 18.34 -20.97 16.81
C ALA A 862 17.86 -22.40 17.14
N THR A 863 17.03 -22.55 18.19
CA THR A 863 16.43 -23.85 18.54
C THR A 863 15.57 -24.39 17.39
N THR A 864 14.78 -23.53 16.75
CA THR A 864 13.94 -23.92 15.61
C THR A 864 14.78 -24.47 14.45
N LEU A 865 15.90 -23.82 14.12
CA LEU A 865 16.81 -24.29 13.07
C LEU A 865 17.45 -25.65 13.40
N GLU A 866 17.77 -25.89 14.68
CA GLU A 866 18.34 -27.17 15.13
C GLU A 866 17.31 -28.31 15.04
N GLU A 867 16.09 -28.06 15.54
CA GLU A 867 15.01 -29.04 15.64
C GLU A 867 14.24 -29.28 14.33
N MET A 868 14.31 -28.34 13.37
CA MET A 868 13.65 -28.45 12.07
C MET A 868 14.00 -29.75 11.36
N SER A 869 12.98 -30.43 10.84
CA SER A 869 13.18 -31.65 10.05
C SER A 869 13.82 -31.34 8.69
N GLU A 870 14.51 -32.32 8.11
CA GLU A 870 15.12 -32.16 6.78
C GLU A 870 14.05 -31.87 5.70
N ALA A 871 12.86 -32.45 5.85
CA ALA A 871 11.74 -32.23 4.92
C ALA A 871 11.24 -30.77 4.96
N GLU A 872 11.12 -30.18 6.15
CA GLU A 872 10.74 -28.77 6.31
C GLU A 872 11.83 -27.84 5.79
N PHE A 873 13.10 -28.16 6.02
CA PHE A 873 14.23 -27.40 5.48
C PHE A 873 14.25 -27.38 3.95
N GLU A 874 14.09 -28.55 3.32
CA GLU A 874 13.99 -28.66 1.86
C GLU A 874 12.72 -27.99 1.30
N SER A 875 11.61 -27.97 2.07
CA SER A 875 10.42 -27.19 1.70
C SER A 875 10.73 -25.69 1.65
N ASN A 876 11.43 -25.16 2.65
CA ASN A 876 11.84 -23.75 2.66
C ASN A 876 12.78 -23.42 1.49
N LYS A 877 13.75 -24.28 1.18
CA LYS A 877 14.63 -24.12 0.02
C LYS A 877 13.86 -24.05 -1.29
N ARG A 878 12.95 -25.01 -1.54
CA ARG A 878 12.09 -24.99 -2.72
C ARG A 878 11.22 -23.74 -2.77
N SER A 879 10.63 -23.34 -1.64
CA SER A 879 9.77 -22.17 -1.53
C SER A 879 10.47 -20.88 -1.97
N ILE A 880 11.69 -20.63 -1.47
CA ILE A 880 12.45 -19.44 -1.86
C ILE A 880 12.95 -19.54 -3.30
N MET A 881 13.37 -20.71 -3.77
CA MET A 881 13.78 -20.91 -5.17
C MET A 881 12.64 -20.61 -6.15
N ASP A 882 11.43 -21.13 -5.90
CA ASP A 882 10.23 -20.86 -6.69
C ASP A 882 9.93 -19.35 -6.73
N LYS A 883 10.01 -18.67 -5.58
CA LYS A 883 9.82 -17.22 -5.48
C LYS A 883 10.87 -16.45 -6.28
N ARG A 884 12.12 -16.92 -6.33
CA ARG A 884 13.20 -16.26 -7.10
C ARG A 884 13.08 -16.48 -8.60
N LEU A 885 12.61 -17.66 -9.02
CA LEU A 885 12.52 -18.10 -10.42
C LEU A 885 11.16 -17.79 -11.07
N GLU A 886 10.23 -17.19 -10.32
CA GLU A 886 8.90 -16.81 -10.81
C GLU A 886 9.00 -15.94 -12.09
N ARG A 887 8.24 -16.32 -13.12
CA ARG A 887 8.18 -15.60 -14.41
C ARG A 887 7.62 -14.20 -14.22
N LEU A 888 8.05 -13.28 -15.07
CA LEU A 888 7.53 -11.91 -15.09
C LEU A 888 6.16 -11.89 -15.77
N LYS A 889 5.25 -10.98 -15.36
CA LYS A 889 3.82 -11.02 -15.73
C LYS A 889 3.44 -9.97 -16.77
N TYR A 890 4.18 -8.88 -16.78
CA TYR A 890 3.99 -7.75 -17.68
C TYR A 890 5.34 -7.08 -17.99
N MET A 891 5.43 -6.41 -19.13
CA MET A 891 6.66 -5.86 -19.71
C MET A 891 7.35 -4.86 -18.78
N GLU A 892 6.59 -4.00 -18.11
CA GLU A 892 7.15 -3.00 -17.19
C GLU A 892 7.88 -3.64 -16.01
N GLN A 893 7.41 -4.79 -15.52
CA GLN A 893 8.10 -5.56 -14.48
C GLN A 893 9.50 -5.99 -14.93
N GLU A 894 9.64 -6.34 -16.21
CA GLU A 894 10.92 -6.68 -16.81
C GLU A 894 11.81 -5.45 -17.04
N SER A 895 11.26 -4.35 -17.56
CA SER A 895 11.97 -3.07 -17.70
C SER A 895 12.58 -2.63 -16.36
N ASN A 896 11.78 -2.67 -15.29
CA ASN A 896 12.21 -2.30 -13.94
C ASN A 896 13.28 -3.25 -13.38
N ARG A 897 13.21 -4.55 -13.70
CA ARG A 897 14.25 -5.53 -13.32
C ARG A 897 15.57 -5.24 -14.03
N HIS A 898 15.54 -5.04 -15.35
CA HIS A 898 16.72 -4.67 -16.14
C HIS A 898 17.34 -3.38 -15.61
N TRP A 899 16.50 -2.36 -15.38
CA TRP A 899 16.96 -1.09 -14.86
C TRP A 899 17.57 -1.20 -13.47
N THR A 900 17.04 -2.05 -12.58
CA THR A 900 17.63 -2.29 -11.26
C THR A 900 19.08 -2.81 -11.36
N HIS A 901 19.36 -3.70 -12.32
CA HIS A 901 20.71 -4.23 -12.56
C HIS A 901 21.65 -3.20 -13.21
N ILE A 902 21.15 -2.38 -14.13
CA ILE A 902 21.91 -1.28 -14.75
C ILE A 902 22.19 -0.17 -13.73
N HIS A 903 21.19 0.26 -12.98
CA HIS A 903 21.27 1.32 -11.98
C HIS A 903 22.21 0.98 -10.82
N SER A 904 22.24 -0.29 -10.41
CA SER A 904 23.11 -0.74 -9.33
C SER A 904 24.59 -0.91 -9.74
N GLU A 905 24.91 -0.83 -11.04
CA GLU A 905 26.25 -1.03 -11.61
C GLU A 905 26.85 -2.44 -11.39
N PHE A 906 26.07 -3.39 -10.87
CA PHE A 906 26.46 -4.80 -10.80
C PHE A 906 26.19 -5.55 -12.12
N TYR A 907 25.21 -5.10 -12.92
CA TYR A 907 24.84 -5.72 -14.22
C TYR A 907 24.56 -7.23 -14.14
N ALA A 908 24.05 -7.68 -12.99
CA ALA A 908 23.80 -9.08 -12.69
C ALA A 908 22.41 -9.54 -13.12
N PHE A 909 22.14 -9.53 -14.43
CA PHE A 909 20.82 -9.84 -14.99
C PHE A 909 20.36 -11.29 -14.71
N ASP A 910 21.30 -12.19 -14.46
CA ASP A 910 21.07 -13.59 -14.07
C ASP A 910 20.99 -13.79 -12.54
N ASN A 911 20.78 -12.72 -11.75
CA ASN A 911 20.76 -12.80 -10.29
C ASN A 911 19.76 -13.83 -9.73
N ALA A 912 18.58 -13.96 -10.33
CA ALA A 912 17.58 -14.93 -9.87
C ALA A 912 18.01 -16.40 -10.05
N PRO A 913 18.43 -16.83 -11.26
CA PRO A 913 18.95 -18.18 -11.42
C PRO A 913 20.23 -18.41 -10.61
N GLN A 914 21.10 -17.41 -10.45
CA GLN A 914 22.28 -17.53 -9.58
C GLN A 914 21.89 -17.71 -8.11
N ASP A 915 20.98 -16.89 -7.57
CA ASP A 915 20.51 -17.03 -6.19
C ASP A 915 19.90 -18.45 -5.98
N ALA A 916 19.09 -18.96 -6.92
CA ALA A 916 18.54 -20.31 -6.84
C ALA A 916 19.61 -21.42 -6.91
N ALA A 917 20.62 -21.26 -7.78
CA ALA A 917 21.73 -22.21 -7.92
C ALA A 917 22.60 -22.31 -6.65
N HIS A 918 22.78 -21.20 -5.93
CA HIS A 918 23.53 -21.16 -4.67
C HIS A 918 22.68 -21.58 -3.46
N ILE A 919 21.35 -21.40 -3.50
CA ILE A 919 20.44 -21.92 -2.47
C ILE A 919 20.35 -23.46 -2.52
N LYS A 920 20.27 -24.04 -3.72
CA LYS A 920 20.07 -25.48 -3.92
C LYS A 920 21.03 -26.39 -3.12
N PRO A 921 22.36 -26.15 -3.08
CA PRO A 921 23.29 -26.99 -2.34
C PRO A 921 23.34 -26.72 -0.82
N LEU A 922 22.70 -25.66 -0.30
CA LEU A 922 22.75 -25.34 1.13
C LEU A 922 22.17 -26.48 1.97
N THR A 923 22.87 -26.83 3.04
CA THR A 923 22.42 -27.80 4.04
C THR A 923 21.95 -27.10 5.31
N LYS A 924 21.19 -27.82 6.14
CA LYS A 924 20.79 -27.32 7.47
C LYS A 924 22.00 -26.95 8.33
N ALA A 925 23.09 -27.73 8.23
CA ALA A 925 24.34 -27.47 8.94
C ALA A 925 25.01 -26.16 8.51
N ASP A 926 25.00 -25.85 7.20
CA ASP A 926 25.52 -24.57 6.68
C ASP A 926 24.75 -23.38 7.26
N MET A 927 23.43 -23.52 7.35
CA MET A 927 22.55 -22.48 7.90
C MET A 927 22.70 -22.29 9.40
N ILE A 928 22.88 -23.37 10.18
CA ILE A 928 23.18 -23.28 11.61
C ILE A 928 24.52 -22.59 11.85
N ALA A 929 25.57 -22.97 11.12
CA ALA A 929 26.88 -22.33 11.22
C ALA A 929 26.83 -20.84 10.85
N PHE A 930 26.12 -20.52 9.77
CA PHE A 930 25.86 -19.15 9.35
C PHE A 930 25.13 -18.33 10.42
N PHE A 931 24.03 -18.87 10.97
CA PHE A 931 23.22 -18.21 11.99
C PHE A 931 24.04 -17.95 13.25
N ASN A 932 24.77 -18.96 13.74
CA ASN A 932 25.60 -18.85 14.93
C ASN A 932 26.76 -17.87 14.77
N HIS A 933 27.23 -17.63 13.54
CA HIS A 933 28.30 -16.66 13.29
C HIS A 933 27.79 -15.23 13.11
N TYR A 934 26.75 -15.01 12.32
CA TYR A 934 26.33 -13.65 11.92
C TYR A 934 25.10 -13.12 12.67
N ILE A 935 24.24 -13.99 13.19
CA ILE A 935 22.88 -13.62 13.61
C ILE A 935 22.65 -13.81 15.11
N HIS A 936 23.11 -14.94 15.66
CA HIS A 936 22.79 -15.35 17.03
C HIS A 936 23.22 -14.29 18.08
N PRO A 937 22.38 -14.01 19.10
CA PRO A 937 22.65 -13.03 20.16
C PRO A 937 23.99 -13.13 20.87
N SER A 938 24.46 -14.35 21.09
CA SER A 938 25.73 -14.64 21.76
C SER A 938 26.94 -14.69 20.82
N SER A 939 26.78 -14.42 19.52
CA SER A 939 27.90 -14.45 18.58
C SER A 939 28.88 -13.30 18.80
N PRO A 940 30.18 -13.56 18.99
CA PRO A 940 31.19 -12.51 19.14
C PRO A 940 31.50 -11.76 17.84
N SER A 941 31.16 -12.32 16.68
CA SER A 941 31.40 -11.72 15.35
C SER A 941 30.21 -10.92 14.83
N ARG A 942 29.05 -10.97 15.50
CA ARG A 942 27.83 -10.27 15.08
C ARG A 942 28.05 -8.76 15.00
N ALA A 943 27.73 -8.18 13.84
CA ALA A 943 27.83 -6.75 13.57
C ALA A 943 26.43 -6.13 13.50
N LYS A 944 26.06 -5.34 14.50
CA LYS A 944 24.72 -4.82 14.72
C LYS A 944 24.68 -3.28 14.71
N LEU A 945 23.65 -2.72 14.10
CA LEU A 945 23.22 -1.32 14.22
C LEU A 945 21.71 -1.26 14.48
N ALA A 946 21.28 -0.56 15.53
CA ALA A 946 19.87 -0.31 15.81
C ALA A 946 19.54 1.19 15.73
N VAL A 947 18.40 1.52 15.13
CA VAL A 947 17.85 2.89 15.03
C VAL A 947 16.58 2.95 15.87
N TYR A 948 16.51 3.87 16.83
CA TYR A 948 15.34 4.09 17.69
C TYR A 948 14.68 5.41 17.36
N LEU A 949 13.42 5.36 16.99
CA LEU A 949 12.54 6.52 16.90
C LEU A 949 11.63 6.52 18.13
N GLU A 950 11.73 7.57 18.94
CA GLU A 950 11.08 7.67 20.24
C GLU A 950 9.87 8.60 20.20
N ALA A 951 8.71 8.10 20.61
CA ALA A 951 7.48 8.88 20.72
C ALA A 951 7.60 9.98 21.78
N GLN A 952 6.87 11.07 21.59
CA GLN A 952 6.73 12.13 22.60
C GLN A 952 5.50 11.90 23.49
N ALA A 953 4.37 11.51 22.88
CA ALA A 953 3.17 11.18 23.63
C ALA A 953 3.34 9.83 24.33
N LYS A 954 2.70 9.71 25.48
CA LYS A 954 2.65 8.46 26.25
C LYS A 954 1.44 7.66 25.80
N SER A 955 1.59 6.34 25.73
CA SER A 955 0.43 5.46 25.58
C SER A 955 -0.34 5.39 26.89
N ASP A 956 -1.66 5.42 26.83
CA ASP A 956 -2.49 4.98 27.94
C ASP A 956 -2.13 3.53 28.31
N VAL A 957 -2.12 3.23 29.62
CA VAL A 957 -1.91 1.85 30.09
C VAL A 957 -2.99 0.97 29.48
N SER A 958 -2.60 -0.19 28.95
CA SER A 958 -3.52 -1.03 28.21
C SER A 958 -4.62 -1.60 29.11
N THR A 959 -5.83 -1.76 28.55
CA THR A 959 -6.95 -2.39 29.26
C THR A 959 -6.61 -3.81 29.75
N LYS A 960 -5.63 -4.48 29.13
CA LYS A 960 -5.12 -5.78 29.58
C LYS A 960 -4.44 -5.67 30.94
N GLU A 961 -3.52 -4.73 31.10
CA GLU A 961 -2.77 -4.55 32.35
C GLU A 961 -3.69 -4.10 33.48
N ILE A 962 -4.67 -3.23 33.19
CA ILE A 962 -5.72 -2.86 34.15
C ILE A 962 -6.61 -4.07 34.49
N SER A 963 -7.00 -4.88 33.51
CA SER A 963 -7.81 -6.07 33.75
C SER A 963 -7.05 -7.14 34.53
N GLU A 964 -5.76 -7.34 34.26
CA GLU A 964 -4.89 -8.26 35.01
C GLU A 964 -4.69 -7.77 36.45
N LEU A 965 -4.47 -6.47 36.63
CA LEU A 965 -4.43 -5.84 37.95
C LEU A 965 -5.72 -6.12 38.73
N ILE A 966 -6.87 -5.98 38.08
CA ILE A 966 -8.18 -6.21 38.70
C ILE A 966 -8.46 -7.67 38.98
N LYS A 967 -7.97 -8.60 38.15
CA LYS A 967 -8.07 -10.04 38.43
C LYS A 967 -7.39 -10.43 39.75
N THR A 968 -6.37 -9.67 40.21
CA THR A 968 -5.73 -9.92 41.51
C THR A 968 -6.57 -9.50 42.72
N LEU A 969 -7.70 -8.83 42.50
CA LEU A 969 -8.56 -8.30 43.57
C LEU A 969 -9.63 -9.30 44.08
N ASP A 970 -9.78 -10.47 43.46
CA ASP A 970 -10.87 -11.46 43.70
C ASP A 970 -12.28 -10.84 43.68
N LEU A 971 -12.54 -9.90 42.78
CA LEU A 971 -13.86 -9.31 42.59
C LEU A 971 -14.77 -10.27 41.79
N ASP A 972 -16.08 -10.22 42.01
CA ASP A 972 -17.02 -10.90 41.12
C ASP A 972 -16.96 -10.30 39.70
N ALA A 973 -17.29 -11.10 38.68
CA ALA A 973 -17.11 -10.73 37.28
C ALA A 973 -17.81 -9.40 36.89
N SER A 974 -18.97 -9.11 37.48
CA SER A 974 -19.73 -7.87 37.18
C SER A 974 -19.11 -6.62 37.81
N THR A 975 -18.47 -6.79 38.97
CA THR A 975 -17.76 -5.71 39.68
C THR A 975 -16.37 -5.51 39.08
N ALA A 976 -15.68 -6.57 38.67
CA ALA A 976 -14.39 -6.51 37.98
C ALA A 976 -14.46 -5.74 36.64
N ALA A 977 -15.49 -5.98 35.81
CA ALA A 977 -15.66 -5.28 34.54
C ALA A 977 -15.92 -3.78 34.72
N ARG A 978 -16.78 -3.40 35.67
CA ARG A 978 -17.04 -1.98 36.01
C ARG A 978 -15.83 -1.31 36.65
N ALA A 979 -15.07 -2.05 37.45
CA ALA A 979 -13.82 -1.59 38.05
C ALA A 979 -12.78 -1.25 36.99
N ALA A 980 -12.67 -2.03 35.91
CA ALA A 980 -11.67 -1.80 34.86
C ALA A 980 -11.89 -0.49 34.12
N ALA A 981 -13.12 -0.23 33.67
CA ALA A 981 -13.47 1.01 32.99
C ALA A 981 -13.31 2.23 33.91
N ALA A 982 -13.72 2.11 35.17
CA ALA A 982 -13.66 3.20 36.14
C ALA A 982 -12.23 3.49 36.63
N LEU A 983 -11.36 2.47 36.69
CA LEU A 983 -9.94 2.60 37.00
C LEU A 983 -9.19 3.22 35.82
N GLN A 984 -9.42 2.74 34.59
CA GLN A 984 -8.86 3.36 33.37
C GLN A 984 -9.17 4.86 33.31
N ALA A 985 -10.43 5.27 33.50
CA ALA A 985 -10.82 6.67 33.44
C ALA A 985 -10.10 7.54 34.49
N ARG A 986 -9.93 7.03 35.72
CA ARG A 986 -9.23 7.72 36.80
C ARG A 986 -7.72 7.84 36.54
N LEU A 987 -7.11 6.77 36.05
CA LEU A 987 -5.68 6.76 35.72
C LEU A 987 -5.37 7.68 34.52
N THR A 988 -6.26 7.69 33.53
CA THR A 988 -6.19 8.62 32.39
C THR A 988 -6.28 10.07 32.88
N ALA A 989 -7.20 10.37 33.82
CA ALA A 989 -7.35 11.69 34.42
C ALA A 989 -6.13 12.12 35.28
N ALA A 990 -5.35 11.18 35.80
CA ALA A 990 -4.15 11.45 36.59
C ALA A 990 -2.94 11.89 35.74
N GLY A 991 -3.03 11.80 34.40
CA GLY A 991 -2.05 12.40 33.48
C GLY A 991 -0.65 11.77 33.50
N HIS A 992 -0.56 10.46 33.78
CA HIS A 992 0.71 9.72 33.87
C HIS A 992 1.66 10.19 34.97
N ASP A 993 1.11 10.69 36.06
CA ASP A 993 1.82 10.98 37.31
C ASP A 993 1.63 9.79 38.25
N VAL A 994 2.70 9.01 38.48
CA VAL A 994 2.62 7.75 39.23
C VAL A 994 2.08 7.94 40.66
N ASP A 995 2.37 9.07 41.29
CA ASP A 995 1.95 9.32 42.67
C ASP A 995 0.46 9.64 42.70
N LYS A 996 -0.04 10.46 41.76
CA LYS A 996 -1.48 10.74 41.62
C LYS A 996 -2.28 9.54 41.15
N GLU A 997 -1.71 8.73 40.25
CA GLU A 997 -2.33 7.48 39.81
C GLU A 997 -2.50 6.51 40.97
N ILE A 998 -1.47 6.35 41.81
CA ILE A 998 -1.54 5.49 42.99
C ILE A 998 -2.51 6.05 44.03
N GLU A 999 -2.56 7.37 44.22
CA GLU A 999 -3.52 8.01 45.11
C GLU A 999 -4.97 7.74 44.65
N GLY A 1000 -5.29 8.02 43.39
CA GLY A 1000 -6.62 7.76 42.82
C GLY A 1000 -6.98 6.27 42.79
N LEU A 1001 -6.00 5.39 42.56
CA LEU A 1001 -6.14 3.94 42.62
C LEU A 1001 -6.43 3.46 44.05
N ARG A 1002 -5.71 3.98 45.05
CA ARG A 1002 -5.96 3.68 46.48
C ARG A 1002 -7.33 4.15 46.91
N GLU A 1003 -7.73 5.38 46.58
CA GLU A 1003 -9.05 5.92 46.89
C GLU A 1003 -10.16 5.06 46.29
N TYR A 1004 -10.04 4.69 45.02
CA TYR A 1004 -11.01 3.87 44.33
C TYR A 1004 -11.14 2.47 44.95
N LEU A 1005 -10.01 1.81 45.17
CA LEU A 1005 -10.00 0.45 45.72
C LEU A 1005 -10.53 0.42 47.16
N LEU A 1006 -10.20 1.42 47.98
CA LEU A 1006 -10.60 1.48 49.38
C LEU A 1006 -12.05 1.93 49.56
N HIS A 1007 -12.46 3.02 48.89
CA HIS A 1007 -13.75 3.65 49.15
C HIS A 1007 -14.86 3.16 48.23
N ASP A 1008 -14.58 2.94 46.94
CA ASP A 1008 -15.59 2.54 45.96
C ASP A 1008 -15.73 1.01 45.86
N LEU A 1009 -14.61 0.27 45.90
CA LEU A 1009 -14.60 -1.20 45.77
C LEU A 1009 -14.43 -1.95 47.10
N LYS A 1010 -14.18 -1.26 48.22
CA LYS A 1010 -14.05 -1.82 49.57
C LYS A 1010 -13.05 -2.99 49.67
N VAL A 1011 -11.96 -2.90 48.92
CA VAL A 1011 -10.86 -3.88 48.92
C VAL A 1011 -10.07 -3.74 50.22
N ALA A 1012 -9.58 -4.86 50.79
CA ALA A 1012 -8.75 -4.85 51.99
C ALA A 1012 -7.39 -4.15 51.75
N GLU A 1013 -6.96 -3.29 52.67
CA GLU A 1013 -5.73 -2.47 52.56
C GLU A 1013 -4.48 -3.27 52.17
N GLY A 1014 -4.30 -4.49 52.70
CA GLY A 1014 -3.15 -5.34 52.37
C GLY A 1014 -3.07 -5.79 50.90
N ARG A 1015 -4.21 -5.80 50.18
CA ARG A 1015 -4.24 -6.08 48.73
C ARG A 1015 -4.09 -4.80 47.90
N ILE A 1016 -4.52 -3.67 48.44
CA ILE A 1016 -4.36 -2.35 47.81
C ILE A 1016 -2.88 -2.04 47.62
N GLU A 1017 -2.02 -2.35 48.60
CA GLU A 1017 -0.57 -2.14 48.45
C GLU A 1017 0.08 -3.07 47.42
N THR A 1018 -0.31 -4.35 47.37
CA THR A 1018 0.14 -5.27 46.32
C THR A 1018 -0.26 -4.78 44.93
N VAL A 1019 -1.46 -4.22 44.80
CA VAL A 1019 -1.97 -3.66 43.55
C VAL A 1019 -1.31 -2.32 43.22
N ALA A 1020 -0.99 -1.48 44.20
CA ALA A 1020 -0.19 -0.28 44.00
C ALA A 1020 1.25 -0.63 43.56
N GLU A 1021 1.86 -1.68 44.09
CA GLU A 1021 3.17 -2.18 43.63
C GLU A 1021 3.13 -2.75 42.21
N ALA A 1022 2.10 -3.54 41.89
CA ALA A 1022 1.87 -4.02 40.53
C ALA A 1022 1.62 -2.85 39.56
N TRP A 1023 0.88 -1.82 40.00
CA TRP A 1023 0.66 -0.60 39.23
C TRP A 1023 1.97 0.16 39.02
N ARG A 1024 2.83 0.31 40.04
CA ARG A 1024 4.17 0.91 39.86
C ARG A 1024 4.98 0.19 38.79
N LYS A 1025 4.86 -1.13 38.69
CA LYS A 1025 5.56 -1.93 37.67
C LYS A 1025 4.97 -1.71 36.28
N ILE A 1026 3.64 -1.71 36.15
CA ILE A 1026 2.94 -1.43 34.88
C ILE A 1026 3.18 0.02 34.43
N HIS A 1027 3.09 0.97 35.35
CA HIS A 1027 3.45 2.35 35.14
C HIS A 1027 4.92 2.45 34.73
N ALA A 1028 5.84 1.68 35.29
CA ALA A 1028 7.22 1.69 34.83
C ALA A 1028 7.37 1.21 33.37
N GLU A 1029 6.51 0.30 32.89
CA GLU A 1029 6.49 -0.19 31.51
C GLU A 1029 5.90 0.81 30.50
N HIS A 1030 5.07 1.76 30.94
CA HIS A 1030 4.36 2.74 30.08
C HIS A 1030 4.72 4.21 30.37
N GLY A 1031 5.35 4.44 31.51
CA GLY A 1031 5.73 5.74 32.03
C GLY A 1031 7.13 6.15 31.61
N PRO A 1032 7.55 7.39 31.92
CA PRO A 1032 8.78 8.01 31.42
C PRO A 1032 10.09 7.39 31.94
N GLY A 1033 10.04 6.21 32.56
CA GLY A 1033 11.12 5.64 33.37
C GLY A 1033 11.78 4.36 32.85
N ASN A 1034 11.26 3.67 31.83
CA ASN A 1034 11.94 2.50 31.26
C ASN A 1034 12.84 2.87 30.09
N GLY A 1035 14.02 3.33 30.48
CA GLY A 1035 15.17 3.66 29.65
C GLY A 1035 16.29 4.34 30.45
N VAL A 1036 16.00 4.90 31.63
CA VAL A 1036 17.05 5.38 32.53
C VAL A 1036 17.65 4.18 33.26
N VAL A 1037 18.60 3.55 32.59
CA VAL A 1037 19.72 2.92 33.28
C VAL A 1037 20.28 4.01 34.20
N LYS A 1038 20.24 3.78 35.53
CA LYS A 1038 20.98 4.59 36.51
C LYS A 1038 22.36 4.90 35.92
N GLU A 1039 22.79 6.16 35.93
CA GLU A 1039 24.10 6.61 35.42
C GLU A 1039 25.19 5.52 35.57
N GLY A 1040 25.46 4.81 34.45
CA GLY A 1040 26.16 3.53 34.55
C GLY A 1040 26.14 2.60 33.33
N GLY A 1041 25.93 3.11 32.10
CA GLY A 1041 26.10 2.35 30.83
C GLY A 1041 25.11 1.19 30.60
N GLU A 1042 24.67 0.98 29.35
CA GLU A 1042 23.81 -0.16 29.01
C GLU A 1042 24.53 -1.50 29.34
N PRO A 1043 23.84 -2.48 29.95
CA PRO A 1043 24.44 -3.77 30.29
C PRO A 1043 24.99 -4.46 29.04
N PRO A 1044 26.07 -5.26 29.16
CA PRO A 1044 26.62 -5.97 28.01
C PRO A 1044 25.55 -6.90 27.41
N SER A 1045 25.49 -6.92 26.09
CA SER A 1045 24.64 -7.84 25.34
C SER A 1045 25.08 -9.30 25.54
N ALA A 1046 24.29 -10.26 25.07
CA ALA A 1046 24.51 -11.68 25.31
C ALA A 1046 25.85 -12.24 24.82
N ASN A 1047 26.56 -11.52 23.93
CA ASN A 1047 27.90 -11.86 23.43
C ASN A 1047 29.04 -11.13 24.17
N GLY A 1048 28.74 -10.39 25.25
CA GLY A 1048 29.71 -9.60 26.03
C GLY A 1048 30.02 -8.22 25.44
N THR A 1049 29.51 -7.87 24.26
CA THR A 1049 29.68 -6.53 23.67
C THR A 1049 28.79 -5.52 24.37
N ARG A 1050 29.32 -4.33 24.64
CA ARG A 1050 28.54 -3.22 25.19
C ARG A 1050 27.96 -2.38 24.05
N PRO A 1051 26.67 -2.01 24.11
CA PRO A 1051 26.11 -1.07 23.16
C PRO A 1051 26.89 0.25 23.14
N VAL A 1052 27.18 0.76 21.95
CA VAL A 1052 27.84 2.05 21.72
C VAL A 1052 26.78 3.01 21.17
N LEU A 1053 26.45 4.03 21.96
CA LEU A 1053 25.54 5.09 21.53
C LEU A 1053 26.24 5.99 20.52
N VAL A 1054 25.63 6.18 19.36
CA VAL A 1054 26.10 7.09 18.31
C VAL A 1054 25.55 8.48 18.59
N GLU A 1055 26.35 9.33 19.25
CA GLU A 1055 25.99 10.72 19.55
C GLU A 1055 26.39 11.67 18.40
N ASP A 1056 27.56 11.45 17.80
CA ASP A 1056 28.05 12.19 16.63
C ASP A 1056 28.06 11.27 15.41
N VAL A 1057 27.06 11.43 14.54
CA VAL A 1057 26.92 10.61 13.33
C VAL A 1057 28.03 10.88 12.33
N ARG A 1058 28.58 12.10 12.27
CA ARG A 1058 29.70 12.41 11.38
C ARG A 1058 30.95 11.67 11.84
N ALA A 1059 31.26 11.71 13.13
CA ALA A 1059 32.40 10.98 13.70
C ALA A 1059 32.22 9.46 13.53
N PHE A 1060 31.03 8.95 13.79
CA PHE A 1060 30.68 7.54 13.58
C PHE A 1060 30.90 7.10 12.14
N ARG A 1061 30.30 7.79 11.17
CA ARG A 1061 30.48 7.46 9.74
C ARG A 1061 31.95 7.54 9.30
N ALA A 1062 32.71 8.50 9.82
CA ALA A 1062 34.14 8.64 9.54
C ALA A 1062 35.00 7.51 10.14
N SER A 1063 34.53 6.83 11.19
CA SER A 1063 35.21 5.70 11.82
C SER A 1063 35.01 4.37 11.10
N LEU A 1064 33.98 4.28 10.25
CA LEU A 1064 33.66 3.05 9.52
C LEU A 1064 34.44 2.96 8.21
N PRO A 1065 34.97 1.79 7.84
CA PRO A 1065 35.58 1.60 6.54
C PRO A 1065 34.53 1.65 5.43
N ALA A 1066 34.83 2.40 4.36
CA ALA A 1066 34.05 2.37 3.14
C ALA A 1066 34.35 1.07 2.36
N SER A 1067 33.30 0.41 1.92
CA SER A 1067 33.38 -0.78 1.06
C SER A 1067 34.01 -0.48 -0.30
N GLY A 1068 34.35 -1.54 -1.05
CA GLY A 1068 34.58 -1.44 -2.50
C GLY A 1068 33.36 -0.84 -3.22
N GLY A 1069 33.60 -0.27 -4.40
CA GLY A 1069 32.51 0.21 -5.26
C GLY A 1069 31.70 -0.93 -5.86
N ALA A 1070 30.45 -0.66 -6.24
CA ALA A 1070 29.71 -1.58 -7.10
C ALA A 1070 30.52 -1.89 -8.36
N SER A 1071 30.62 -3.17 -8.70
CA SER A 1071 31.44 -3.67 -9.80
C SER A 1071 30.64 -4.66 -10.64
N PRO A 1072 30.78 -4.63 -11.98
CA PRO A 1072 30.11 -5.60 -12.84
C PRO A 1072 30.47 -7.04 -12.45
N VAL A 1073 29.47 -7.92 -12.34
CA VAL A 1073 29.70 -9.35 -12.09
C VAL A 1073 30.24 -10.09 -13.32
N ARG A 1074 30.13 -9.47 -14.50
CA ARG A 1074 30.64 -9.93 -15.80
C ARG A 1074 31.25 -8.76 -16.56
N ASP A 1075 32.12 -9.06 -17.53
CA ASP A 1075 32.68 -8.01 -18.38
C ASP A 1075 31.57 -7.38 -19.24
N LEU A 1076 31.53 -6.05 -19.32
CA LEU A 1076 30.51 -5.34 -20.09
C LEU A 1076 30.57 -5.65 -21.59
N SER A 1077 31.73 -6.06 -22.11
CA SER A 1077 31.91 -6.48 -23.50
C SER A 1077 31.08 -7.72 -23.85
N GLU A 1078 30.68 -8.54 -22.88
CA GLU A 1078 29.76 -9.67 -23.10
C GLU A 1078 28.36 -9.23 -23.54
N TYR A 1079 27.98 -7.98 -23.23
CA TYR A 1079 26.69 -7.41 -23.61
C TYR A 1079 26.74 -6.58 -24.89
N GLU A 1080 27.92 -6.31 -25.44
CA GLU A 1080 28.09 -5.44 -26.60
C GLU A 1080 27.52 -6.07 -27.89
N ASP A 1081 26.66 -5.31 -28.57
CA ASP A 1081 26.18 -5.56 -29.93
C ASP A 1081 26.34 -4.25 -30.72
N LEU A 1082 27.58 -3.79 -30.87
CA LEU A 1082 27.92 -2.53 -31.53
C LEU A 1082 27.97 -2.63 -33.07
N GLY A 1083 27.85 -3.84 -33.62
CA GLY A 1083 27.92 -4.06 -35.06
C GLY A 1083 26.69 -3.49 -35.79
N ALA A 1084 26.92 -2.86 -36.95
CA ALA A 1084 25.92 -2.74 -37.99
C ALA A 1084 25.76 -4.13 -38.62
N LYS A 1085 24.65 -4.83 -38.36
CA LYS A 1085 24.33 -6.00 -39.17
C LYS A 1085 23.78 -5.48 -40.49
N LEU A 1086 24.65 -5.55 -41.50
CA LEU A 1086 24.39 -5.28 -42.92
C LEU A 1086 23.04 -5.83 -43.40
#